data_AF-A0A564XY93-F1
#
_entry.id   AF-A0A564XY93-F1
#
_cell.length_a   1.000
_cell.length_b   1.000
_cell.length_c   1.000
_cell.angle_alpha   90.00
_cell.angle_beta   90.00
_cell.angle_gamma   90.00
#
_symmetry.space_group_name_H-M   'P 1'
#
loop_
_entity.id
_entity.type
_entity.pdbx_description
1 polymer ?
#
loop_
_entity_poly.entity_id
_entity_poly.type
_entity_poly.pdbx_seq_one_letter_code
_entity_poly.pdbx_strand_id
1 'polypeptide(L)'
;MAQIGFNIPLISEQTGEGWKTRKAPPRPTQPAYPSKPSTAPISSIHTKPVAASVRREIRLKETESVVCTRRFFVSESLEHSRRWYQREIEAQMKRGGLFEDPFMPPVDSTIWSDRNSKMSTYKWRRPMELVDDPKFIADGLSRFDIRQGELGNCWLLAALACLSMHQNLLFEVIPSGQSFVKSSDGTGLNANGGFAYVGMFWFRFWRFGYWVDVVVDDRLPTEGGHLSFVHSSDRNEFWSALLEKAYAKLVGSYDALRGGTTSEGMEDFTGGMCEMIDLGVSAPENLFNIMNRAHSRCSLLACSIDANPSEIEADGPLGLIKGHAYSITDVRTCLFQFRERGGKHIQMVRLRNPWGNDREWSGPWSDKSEEWSRISPEERMRIGLTFENDGEFWMAFEDFKRYFSRLEMCHLSPEFENVETKGGGKKRKWEMTRHEGEWLRNSTAGGCLNNRDTFHMNPQIRVSVVDADEDDDDPTGTIVVGLLQKGMREKRQDPFSIGYCIYPFPKGAPVNALLTKEFFRRTQMAARSIYANTREVCGRHKLMPGDYVIVPSTFQPNEEAKFLLRIFSERPYTASELDDQITCGVDPIAPLPSMPKDEEMIAKLRSAFDAIAGESGDIEAEDLRNILNRVFENKVGESFEGFSLETARSMVALMDVDTSGTLGFEEFQTLWYELRLWLTIFKEADSANAGRLRTYDLRTVLSDTGISISNDIFKAIVCRYAHNGVIVFDDFILLLVRLITVFSKFKENLDNRGGNRATFNVDVVCFNA
;
A
#
# COMPACT_ATOMS: atom_id res chain seq x y z
N MET A 1 -6.78 34.30 28.69
CA MET A 1 -5.78 35.34 28.42
C MET A 1 -5.01 35.65 29.69
N ALA A 2 -3.88 34.96 29.92
CA ALA A 2 -2.92 35.34 30.95
C ALA A 2 -1.89 36.29 30.31
N GLN A 3 -1.65 37.46 30.90
CA GLN A 3 -0.61 38.38 30.47
C GLN A 3 0.76 37.72 30.62
N ILE A 4 1.36 37.31 29.51
CA ILE A 4 2.77 36.93 29.45
C ILE A 4 3.57 38.24 29.48
N GLY A 5 4.24 38.53 30.59
CA GLY A 5 5.08 39.73 30.75
C GLY A 5 6.36 39.65 29.91
N PHE A 6 6.59 40.65 29.06
CA PHE A 6 7.84 40.81 28.31
C PHE A 6 8.69 41.91 28.98
N ASN A 7 9.56 41.55 29.91
CA ASN A 7 10.61 42.47 30.37
C ASN A 7 11.78 42.42 29.37
N ILE A 8 12.06 43.55 28.73
CA ILE A 8 13.26 43.79 27.92
C ILE A 8 14.33 44.33 28.90
N PRO A 9 15.52 43.73 29.03
CA PRO A 9 16.56 44.27 29.90
C PRO A 9 17.04 45.62 29.35
N LEU A 10 16.88 46.68 30.13
CA LEU A 10 17.50 47.98 29.87
C LEU A 10 19.02 47.82 29.92
N ILE A 11 19.70 48.28 28.87
CA ILE A 11 21.16 48.48 28.91
C ILE A 11 21.39 49.65 29.85
N SER A 12 21.76 49.36 31.10
CA SER A 12 22.25 50.38 32.02
C SER A 12 23.71 50.68 31.68
N GLU A 13 24.00 51.95 31.42
CA GLU A 13 25.34 52.53 31.37
C GLU A 13 26.09 52.27 32.69
N GLN A 14 26.81 51.15 32.80
CA GLN A 14 27.95 50.99 33.70
C GLN A 14 28.63 49.65 33.46
N THR A 15 29.61 49.66 32.57
CA THR A 15 30.93 49.00 32.70
C THR A 15 31.61 49.09 31.34
N GLY A 16 32.59 49.99 31.24
CA GLY A 16 33.43 50.10 30.07
C GLY A 16 34.38 48.91 29.98
N GLU A 17 34.15 48.03 29.02
CA GLU A 17 35.21 47.29 28.33
C GLU A 17 34.83 47.17 26.85
N GLY A 18 35.69 47.72 25.99
CA GLY A 18 35.45 47.84 24.56
C GLY A 18 35.36 46.51 23.83
N TRP A 19 34.49 46.49 22.82
CA TRP A 19 34.41 45.44 21.81
C TRP A 19 35.80 45.11 21.24
N LYS A 20 36.29 43.89 21.46
CA LYS A 20 37.36 43.27 20.66
C LYS A 20 36.75 42.16 19.80
N THR A 21 36.32 42.52 18.60
CA THR A 21 36.06 41.54 17.54
C THR A 21 37.40 41.11 16.93
N ARG A 22 37.72 39.80 17.01
CA ARG A 22 38.83 39.21 16.26
C ARG A 22 38.46 39.22 14.78
N LYS A 23 39.08 40.11 14.00
CA LYS A 23 39.03 40.09 12.52
C LYS A 23 39.69 38.82 11.99
N ALA A 24 39.01 38.10 11.10
CA ALA A 24 39.62 37.09 10.24
C ALA A 24 40.59 37.74 9.23
N PRO A 25 41.65 37.05 8.79
CA PRO A 25 42.65 37.62 7.87
C PRO A 25 42.10 37.73 6.43
N PRO A 26 42.58 38.69 5.63
CA PRO A 26 42.10 38.91 4.26
C PRO A 26 42.62 37.85 3.28
N ARG A 27 41.78 37.44 2.32
CA ARG A 27 42.16 36.59 1.18
C ARG A 27 43.04 37.38 0.18
N PRO A 28 43.98 36.70 -0.50
CA PRO A 28 44.89 37.34 -1.46
C PRO A 28 44.19 37.74 -2.77
N THR A 29 44.64 38.85 -3.33
CA THR A 29 44.23 39.46 -4.60
C THR A 29 44.65 38.62 -5.80
N GLN A 30 43.73 38.38 -6.73
CA GLN A 30 44.03 37.83 -8.06
C GLN A 30 44.45 38.94 -9.04
N PRO A 31 45.36 38.65 -10.00
CA PRO A 31 45.89 39.65 -10.93
C PRO A 31 44.95 39.94 -12.10
N ALA A 32 45.08 41.16 -12.63
CA ALA A 32 44.31 41.73 -13.73
C ALA A 32 44.47 40.98 -15.06
N TYR A 33 43.36 40.83 -15.79
CA TYR A 33 43.34 40.34 -17.18
C TYR A 33 43.50 41.49 -18.18
N PRO A 34 44.22 41.31 -19.30
CA PRO A 34 44.34 42.30 -20.34
C PRO A 34 43.13 42.32 -21.30
N SER A 35 43.00 43.46 -21.97
CA SER A 35 41.93 43.96 -22.84
C SER A 35 41.50 43.07 -24.02
N LYS A 36 40.20 43.20 -24.35
CA LYS A 36 39.45 42.66 -25.51
C LYS A 36 40.14 42.80 -26.88
N PRO A 37 39.74 41.95 -27.84
CA PRO A 37 39.25 42.47 -29.12
C PRO A 37 37.87 41.93 -29.58
N SER A 38 37.13 42.85 -30.19
CA SER A 38 36.03 42.82 -31.19
C SER A 38 35.32 41.52 -31.64
N THR A 39 33.99 41.54 -31.47
CA THR A 39 32.88 41.15 -32.38
C THR A 39 32.83 39.82 -33.16
N ALA A 40 31.85 38.96 -32.82
CA ALA A 40 30.93 38.27 -33.74
C ALA A 40 29.72 37.70 -32.94
N PRO A 41 28.49 37.60 -33.50
CA PRO A 41 27.32 37.15 -32.77
C PRO A 41 27.25 35.62 -32.72
N ILE A 42 27.33 35.04 -31.52
CA ILE A 42 27.09 33.61 -31.30
C ILE A 42 25.68 33.45 -30.74
N SER A 43 24.81 32.82 -31.53
CA SER A 43 23.50 32.34 -31.10
C SER A 43 23.69 31.24 -30.04
N SER A 44 23.51 31.57 -28.76
CA SER A 44 23.53 30.56 -27.69
C SER A 44 22.19 29.83 -27.64
N ILE A 45 22.20 28.60 -28.16
CA ILE A 45 21.18 27.60 -27.90
C ILE A 45 21.17 27.35 -26.39
N HIS A 46 20.07 27.71 -25.71
CA HIS A 46 19.85 27.34 -24.32
C HIS A 46 19.81 25.81 -24.19
N THR A 47 20.89 25.22 -23.70
CA THR A 47 20.91 23.83 -23.23
C THR A 47 20.05 23.74 -21.97
N LYS A 48 19.01 22.90 -22.02
CA LYS A 48 18.11 22.63 -20.89
C LYS A 48 18.88 22.12 -19.66
N PRO A 49 18.38 22.33 -18.43
CA PRO A 49 19.02 21.84 -17.22
C PRO A 49 19.23 20.31 -17.28
N VAL A 50 20.46 19.88 -17.00
CA VAL A 50 20.94 18.50 -17.13
C VAL A 50 20.05 17.49 -16.38
N ALA A 51 19.45 17.86 -15.24
CA ALA A 51 18.60 16.95 -14.46
C ALA A 51 17.31 16.51 -15.18
N ALA A 52 16.65 17.42 -15.92
CA ALA A 52 15.45 17.08 -16.70
C ALA A 52 15.81 16.31 -17.98
N SER A 53 16.98 16.61 -18.56
CA SER A 53 17.53 15.90 -19.72
C SER A 53 17.92 14.47 -19.37
N VAL A 54 18.57 14.25 -18.22
CA VAL A 54 18.96 12.93 -17.70
C VAL A 54 17.73 12.06 -17.41
N ARG A 55 16.67 12.60 -16.78
CA ARG A 55 15.41 11.85 -16.57
C ARG A 55 14.77 11.42 -17.89
N ARG A 56 14.83 12.27 -18.91
CA ARG A 56 14.29 11.99 -20.25
C ARG A 56 15.16 11.00 -21.03
N GLU A 57 16.49 11.10 -20.93
CA GLU A 57 17.45 10.18 -21.53
C GLU A 57 17.44 8.80 -20.88
N ILE A 58 17.23 8.72 -19.56
CA ILE A 58 16.98 7.45 -18.87
C ILE A 58 15.69 6.82 -19.39
N ARG A 59 14.60 7.59 -19.52
CA ARG A 59 13.33 7.11 -20.09
C ARG A 59 13.46 6.64 -21.54
N LEU A 60 14.22 7.38 -22.36
CA LEU A 60 14.46 7.04 -23.77
C LEU A 60 15.37 5.81 -23.91
N LYS A 61 16.44 5.69 -23.10
CA LYS A 61 17.29 4.49 -23.06
C LYS A 61 16.58 3.24 -22.52
N GLU A 62 15.65 3.39 -21.59
CA GLU A 62 14.78 2.28 -21.12
C GLU A 62 13.87 1.74 -22.24
N THR A 63 13.63 2.51 -23.31
CA THR A 63 12.71 2.12 -24.40
C THR A 63 13.41 1.41 -25.56
N GLU A 64 14.74 1.50 -25.68
CA GLU A 64 15.50 1.02 -26.85
C GLU A 64 16.33 -0.27 -26.63
N SER A 65 16.37 -0.82 -25.40
CA SER A 65 17.13 -2.04 -25.08
C SER A 65 16.46 -2.82 -23.94
N VAL A 66 15.78 -3.93 -24.22
CA VAL A 66 15.21 -4.74 -23.12
C VAL A 66 15.44 -6.25 -23.28
N VAL A 67 16.12 -6.80 -22.28
CA VAL A 67 16.08 -8.20 -21.83
C VAL A 67 16.03 -8.11 -20.30
N CYS A 68 14.87 -7.70 -19.79
CA CYS A 68 14.48 -7.47 -18.39
C CYS A 68 15.50 -6.73 -17.49
N THR A 69 15.35 -5.40 -17.38
CA THR A 69 16.12 -4.49 -16.48
C THR A 69 15.48 -4.27 -15.12
N ARG A 70 14.30 -4.85 -14.89
CA ARG A 70 13.54 -4.77 -13.64
C ARG A 70 13.12 -6.18 -13.22
N ARG A 71 12.85 -6.34 -11.92
CA ARG A 71 12.44 -7.61 -11.32
C ARG A 71 11.11 -8.13 -11.89
N PHE A 72 10.18 -7.23 -12.18
CA PHE A 72 8.89 -7.51 -12.81
C PHE A 72 8.43 -6.30 -13.63
N PHE A 73 7.49 -6.55 -14.55
CA PHE A 73 6.80 -5.53 -15.34
C PHE A 73 5.34 -5.41 -14.86
N VAL A 74 4.74 -4.22 -14.94
CA VAL A 74 3.31 -4.04 -14.57
C VAL A 74 2.50 -4.03 -15.85
N SER A 75 1.53 -4.93 -15.99
CA SER A 75 0.63 -4.98 -17.14
C SER A 75 -0.81 -4.63 -16.77
N GLU A 76 -1.51 -4.08 -17.76
CA GLU A 76 -2.92 -3.72 -17.66
C GLU A 76 -3.83 -4.88 -18.10
N SER A 77 -3.32 -5.80 -18.91
CA SER A 77 -4.07 -6.96 -19.42
C SER A 77 -3.13 -8.07 -19.90
N LEU A 78 -3.68 -9.28 -20.05
CA LEU A 78 -2.94 -10.43 -20.61
C LEU A 78 -2.41 -10.13 -22.02
N GLU A 79 -3.18 -9.41 -22.83
CA GLU A 79 -2.77 -9.04 -24.20
C GLU A 79 -1.64 -8.00 -24.22
N HIS A 80 -1.69 -7.01 -23.32
CA HIS A 80 -0.58 -6.08 -23.15
C HIS A 80 0.70 -6.85 -22.77
N SER A 81 0.57 -7.78 -21.83
CA SER A 81 1.71 -8.58 -21.41
C SER A 81 2.25 -9.52 -22.51
N ARG A 82 1.39 -10.19 -23.29
CA ARG A 82 1.82 -11.01 -24.45
C ARG A 82 2.68 -10.22 -25.43
N ARG A 83 2.25 -8.99 -25.78
CA ARG A 83 2.99 -8.10 -26.68
C ARG A 83 4.31 -7.60 -26.08
N TRP A 84 4.34 -7.39 -24.77
CA TRP A 84 5.58 -7.07 -24.07
C TRP A 84 6.54 -8.26 -24.06
N TYR A 85 6.08 -9.45 -23.66
CA TYR A 85 6.91 -10.65 -23.60
C TYR A 85 7.50 -11.03 -24.96
N GLN A 86 6.72 -10.93 -26.04
CA GLN A 86 7.23 -11.16 -27.40
C GLN A 86 8.43 -10.26 -27.74
N ARG A 87 8.38 -8.97 -27.34
CA ARG A 87 9.49 -8.03 -27.57
C ARG A 87 10.75 -8.41 -26.77
N GLU A 88 10.58 -8.90 -25.55
CA GLU A 88 11.70 -9.40 -24.73
C GLU A 88 12.34 -10.65 -25.35
N ILE A 89 11.54 -11.57 -25.91
CA ILE A 89 12.03 -12.74 -26.66
C ILE A 89 12.85 -12.30 -27.87
N GLU A 90 12.29 -11.40 -28.71
CA GLU A 90 12.98 -10.89 -29.90
C GLU A 90 14.29 -10.18 -29.56
N ALA A 91 14.33 -9.44 -28.46
CA ALA A 91 15.53 -8.79 -27.98
C ALA A 91 16.57 -9.77 -27.43
N GLN A 92 16.14 -10.83 -26.71
CA GLN A 92 17.03 -11.90 -26.26
C GLN A 92 17.60 -12.68 -27.45
N MET A 93 16.80 -12.93 -28.49
CA MET A 93 17.29 -13.54 -29.74
C MET A 93 18.37 -12.69 -30.41
N LYS A 94 18.19 -11.36 -30.46
CA LYS A 94 19.21 -10.43 -30.98
C LYS A 94 20.48 -10.41 -30.12
N ARG A 95 20.34 -10.52 -28.80
CA ARG A 95 21.48 -10.61 -27.87
C ARG A 95 22.24 -11.92 -28.03
N GLY A 96 21.54 -13.00 -28.35
CA GLY A 96 22.08 -14.35 -28.50
C GLY A 96 22.24 -15.08 -27.17
N GLY A 97 22.36 -16.41 -27.26
CA GLY A 97 22.44 -17.29 -26.08
C GLY A 97 21.11 -17.48 -25.36
N LEU A 98 21.13 -18.30 -24.32
CA LEU A 98 19.97 -18.49 -23.43
C LEU A 98 19.94 -17.38 -22.37
N PHE A 99 18.75 -16.96 -21.99
CA PHE A 99 18.55 -15.94 -20.97
C PHE A 99 19.15 -16.39 -19.63
N GLU A 100 19.75 -15.42 -18.95
CA GLU A 100 20.27 -15.55 -17.60
C GLU A 100 19.66 -14.44 -16.75
N ASP A 101 18.89 -14.82 -15.74
CA ASP A 101 18.15 -13.88 -14.93
C ASP A 101 19.06 -13.14 -13.93
N PRO A 102 19.22 -11.80 -14.06
CA PRO A 102 20.07 -11.05 -13.15
C PRO A 102 19.46 -10.89 -11.75
N PHE A 103 18.16 -11.10 -11.59
CA PHE A 103 17.44 -10.94 -10.31
C PHE A 103 17.27 -12.26 -9.54
N MET A 104 17.56 -13.39 -10.17
CA MET A 104 17.50 -14.72 -9.55
C MET A 104 18.71 -15.56 -9.97
N PRO A 105 19.94 -15.13 -9.62
CA PRO A 105 21.16 -15.86 -9.99
C PRO A 105 21.17 -17.29 -9.42
N PRO A 106 21.83 -18.25 -10.09
CA PRO A 106 21.87 -19.65 -9.68
C PRO A 106 22.87 -19.87 -8.53
N VAL A 107 22.59 -19.26 -7.37
CA VAL A 107 23.45 -19.28 -6.17
C VAL A 107 22.62 -19.62 -4.94
N ASP A 108 23.24 -20.23 -3.93
CA ASP A 108 22.55 -20.65 -2.71
C ASP A 108 21.82 -19.51 -1.99
N SER A 109 22.30 -18.27 -2.08
CA SER A 109 21.66 -17.12 -1.42
C SER A 109 20.30 -16.75 -2.00
N THR A 110 19.95 -17.21 -3.22
CA THR A 110 18.57 -17.08 -3.75
C THR A 110 17.65 -18.18 -3.25
N ILE A 111 18.21 -19.26 -2.70
CA ILE A 111 17.49 -20.31 -2.02
C ILE A 111 17.35 -19.95 -0.53
N TRP A 112 18.47 -19.89 0.19
CA TRP A 112 18.56 -19.70 1.63
C TRP A 112 19.15 -18.33 1.98
N SER A 113 18.37 -17.54 2.70
CA SER A 113 18.71 -16.19 3.13
C SER A 113 19.92 -16.11 4.06
N ASP A 114 20.04 -17.08 4.98
CA ASP A 114 20.88 -16.98 6.19
C ASP A 114 21.97 -18.06 6.28
N ARG A 115 22.08 -18.97 5.29
CA ARG A 115 23.10 -20.02 5.34
C ARG A 115 24.42 -19.53 4.77
N ASN A 116 25.44 -19.43 5.64
CA ASN A 116 26.84 -19.32 5.22
C ASN A 116 27.19 -20.45 4.24
N SER A 117 27.69 -20.11 3.05
CA SER A 117 27.85 -20.93 1.83
C SER A 117 28.79 -22.15 1.91
N LYS A 118 29.10 -22.66 3.11
CA LYS A 118 30.08 -23.74 3.29
C LYS A 118 29.52 -25.15 3.07
N MET A 119 28.24 -25.32 2.75
CA MET A 119 27.63 -26.61 2.40
C MET A 119 26.57 -26.48 1.28
N SER A 120 26.99 -25.98 0.10
CA SER A 120 26.14 -26.02 -1.10
C SER A 120 26.05 -27.44 -1.66
N THR A 121 24.88 -28.07 -1.61
CA THR A 121 24.62 -29.36 -2.29
C THR A 121 23.87 -29.19 -3.61
N TYR A 122 23.23 -28.04 -3.85
CA TYR A 122 22.39 -27.82 -5.01
C TYR A 122 23.19 -27.50 -6.28
N LYS A 123 22.82 -28.14 -7.38
CA LYS A 123 23.28 -27.82 -8.73
C LYS A 123 22.13 -27.22 -9.52
N TRP A 124 22.34 -26.04 -10.10
CA TRP A 124 21.34 -25.42 -10.96
C TRP A 124 21.46 -25.96 -12.37
N ARG A 125 20.39 -26.54 -12.91
CA ARG A 125 20.36 -27.16 -14.24
C ARG A 125 19.12 -26.76 -15.01
N ARG A 126 19.23 -26.64 -16.33
CA ARG A 126 18.06 -26.44 -17.20
C ARG A 126 17.34 -27.79 -17.46
N PRO A 127 16.03 -27.78 -17.76
CA PRO A 127 15.28 -29.00 -18.12
C PRO A 127 15.94 -29.83 -19.23
N MET A 128 16.52 -29.18 -20.24
CA MET A 128 17.25 -29.82 -21.35
C MET A 128 18.54 -30.56 -20.91
N GLU A 129 19.01 -30.35 -19.67
CA GLU A 129 20.14 -31.07 -19.07
C GLU A 129 19.71 -32.23 -18.16
N LEU A 130 18.40 -32.36 -17.92
CA LEU A 130 17.79 -33.34 -17.02
C LEU A 130 17.05 -34.44 -17.76
N VAL A 131 16.37 -34.09 -18.86
CA VAL A 131 15.56 -35.00 -19.67
C VAL A 131 15.72 -34.73 -21.16
N ASP A 132 15.40 -35.71 -22.00
CA ASP A 132 15.58 -35.65 -23.46
C ASP A 132 14.52 -34.78 -24.17
N ASP A 133 13.27 -34.80 -23.69
CA ASP A 133 12.13 -34.07 -24.28
C ASP A 133 11.39 -33.23 -23.21
N PRO A 134 11.98 -32.11 -22.75
CA PRO A 134 11.32 -31.26 -21.77
C PRO A 134 10.14 -30.53 -22.41
N LYS A 135 9.01 -30.56 -21.70
CA LYS A 135 7.76 -29.90 -22.03
C LYS A 135 7.45 -28.85 -20.97
N PHE A 136 6.94 -27.72 -21.42
CA PHE A 136 6.45 -26.71 -20.48
C PHE A 136 5.18 -27.25 -19.81
N ILE A 137 4.21 -27.66 -20.63
CA ILE A 137 2.98 -28.34 -20.25
C ILE A 137 2.89 -29.60 -21.12
N ALA A 138 2.70 -30.77 -20.52
CA ALA A 138 2.68 -32.05 -21.23
C ALA A 138 1.27 -32.42 -21.73
N ASP A 139 0.32 -32.58 -20.81
CA ASP A 139 -1.05 -33.04 -21.08
C ASP A 139 -2.11 -32.08 -20.50
N GLY A 140 -1.92 -30.79 -20.79
CA GLY A 140 -2.72 -29.72 -20.19
C GLY A 140 -2.29 -29.41 -18.76
N LEU A 141 -2.84 -28.33 -18.19
CA LEU A 141 -2.51 -27.95 -16.82
C LEU A 141 -3.31 -28.80 -15.85
N SER A 142 -2.63 -29.67 -15.12
CA SER A 142 -3.22 -30.60 -14.19
C SER A 142 -2.65 -30.41 -12.79
N ARG A 143 -3.41 -30.80 -11.77
CA ARG A 143 -2.93 -30.81 -10.38
C ARG A 143 -1.84 -31.86 -10.14
N PHE A 144 -1.79 -32.93 -10.95
CA PHE A 144 -0.77 -33.98 -10.81
C PHE A 144 0.64 -33.47 -11.12
N ASP A 145 0.70 -32.26 -11.68
CA ASP A 145 1.91 -31.55 -12.03
C ASP A 145 2.49 -30.77 -10.84
N ILE A 146 1.80 -30.78 -9.69
CA ILE A 146 2.14 -30.02 -8.49
C ILE A 146 2.45 -31.00 -7.34
N ARG A 147 3.73 -31.33 -7.16
CA ARG A 147 4.23 -32.04 -5.98
C ARG A 147 5.13 -31.14 -5.17
N GLN A 148 4.92 -31.10 -3.86
CA GLN A 148 5.77 -30.34 -2.95
C GLN A 148 7.16 -30.97 -2.84
N GLY A 149 8.19 -30.13 -2.86
CA GLY A 149 9.57 -30.52 -2.57
C GLY A 149 9.98 -30.21 -1.13
N GLU A 150 11.24 -29.82 -0.92
CA GLU A 150 11.83 -29.59 0.41
C GLU A 150 11.33 -28.32 1.13
N LEU A 151 10.53 -27.48 0.46
CA LEU A 151 10.09 -26.17 0.94
C LEU A 151 8.70 -26.23 1.59
N GLY A 152 8.52 -25.54 2.71
CA GLY A 152 7.23 -25.43 3.41
C GLY A 152 6.28 -24.41 2.78
N ASN A 153 5.96 -24.57 1.50
CA ASN A 153 5.10 -23.67 0.72
C ASN A 153 3.78 -24.31 0.28
N CYS A 154 3.30 -25.33 1.00
CA CYS A 154 2.04 -26.03 0.75
C CYS A 154 0.84 -25.08 0.55
N TRP A 155 0.81 -23.95 1.26
CA TRP A 155 -0.21 -22.91 1.12
C TRP A 155 -0.33 -22.36 -0.32
N LEU A 156 0.80 -22.18 -1.01
CA LEU A 156 0.84 -21.68 -2.39
C LEU A 156 0.37 -22.76 -3.36
N LEU A 157 0.80 -24.00 -3.12
CA LEU A 157 0.42 -25.15 -3.96
C LEU A 157 -1.07 -25.47 -3.82
N ALA A 158 -1.62 -25.34 -2.62
CA ALA A 158 -3.05 -25.48 -2.38
C ALA A 158 -3.86 -24.42 -3.13
N ALA A 159 -3.42 -23.15 -3.13
CA ALA A 159 -4.06 -22.10 -3.89
C ALA A 159 -4.01 -22.38 -5.39
N LEU A 160 -2.87 -22.86 -5.90
CA LEU A 160 -2.69 -23.22 -7.30
C LEU A 160 -3.55 -24.44 -7.69
N ALA A 161 -3.67 -25.44 -6.80
CA ALA A 161 -4.55 -26.58 -7.01
C ALA A 161 -6.03 -26.16 -7.06
N CYS A 162 -6.45 -25.22 -6.20
CA CYS A 162 -7.79 -24.61 -6.29
C CYS A 162 -7.99 -23.92 -7.66
N LEU A 163 -6.99 -23.18 -8.12
CA LEU A 163 -7.02 -22.49 -9.41
C LEU A 163 -7.06 -23.45 -10.61
N SER A 164 -6.46 -24.65 -10.48
CA SER A 164 -6.42 -25.65 -11.56
C SER A 164 -7.80 -26.13 -12.01
N MET A 165 -8.82 -25.96 -11.16
CA MET A 165 -10.23 -26.23 -11.49
C MET A 165 -10.84 -25.20 -12.44
N HIS A 166 -10.19 -24.04 -12.61
CA HIS A 166 -10.67 -22.91 -13.38
C HIS A 166 -9.64 -22.53 -14.44
N GLN A 167 -9.62 -23.26 -15.57
CA GLN A 167 -8.62 -23.08 -16.64
C GLN A 167 -8.46 -21.63 -17.10
N ASN A 168 -9.54 -20.86 -17.20
CA ASN A 168 -9.48 -19.44 -17.59
C ASN A 168 -8.67 -18.58 -16.61
N LEU A 169 -8.85 -18.80 -15.29
CA LEU A 169 -8.07 -18.10 -14.27
C LEU A 169 -6.62 -18.58 -14.26
N LEU A 170 -6.43 -19.88 -14.48
CA LEU A 170 -5.11 -20.48 -14.54
C LEU A 170 -4.28 -19.92 -15.70
N PHE A 171 -4.88 -19.67 -16.87
CA PHE A 171 -4.21 -19.05 -18.01
C PHE A 171 -3.87 -17.57 -17.83
N GLU A 172 -4.52 -16.90 -16.87
CA GLU A 172 -4.14 -15.54 -16.47
C GLU A 172 -2.84 -15.56 -15.66
N VAL A 173 -2.58 -16.61 -14.87
CA VAL A 173 -1.32 -16.78 -14.12
C VAL A 173 -0.23 -17.45 -14.97
N ILE A 174 -0.62 -18.42 -15.80
CA ILE A 174 0.25 -19.26 -16.64
C ILE A 174 -0.14 -19.06 -18.11
N PRO A 175 0.38 -18.00 -18.76
CA PRO A 175 0.01 -17.69 -20.13
C PRO A 175 0.38 -18.81 -21.10
N SER A 176 -0.55 -19.12 -22.01
CA SER A 176 -0.34 -20.12 -23.06
C SER A 176 0.65 -19.66 -24.15
N GLY A 177 1.23 -20.62 -24.87
CA GLY A 177 2.16 -20.38 -25.97
C GLY A 177 3.64 -20.52 -25.61
N GLN A 178 3.98 -20.83 -24.36
CA GLN A 178 5.35 -21.07 -23.91
C GLN A 178 5.77 -22.52 -24.19
N SER A 179 7.03 -22.75 -24.61
CA SER A 179 7.55 -24.09 -24.89
C SER A 179 9.09 -24.13 -24.89
N PHE A 180 9.66 -25.33 -24.99
CA PHE A 180 11.09 -25.55 -25.20
C PHE A 180 11.49 -25.59 -26.70
N VAL A 181 10.58 -25.24 -27.61
CA VAL A 181 10.82 -25.29 -29.07
C VAL A 181 11.48 -24.00 -29.55
N LYS A 182 12.64 -24.13 -30.20
CA LYS A 182 13.38 -23.00 -30.80
C LYS A 182 12.68 -22.46 -32.06
N SER A 183 12.97 -21.21 -32.41
CA SER A 183 12.53 -20.62 -33.69
C SER A 183 13.21 -21.30 -34.87
N SER A 184 12.47 -21.51 -35.97
CA SER A 184 12.97 -22.04 -37.23
C SER A 184 13.27 -20.95 -38.28
N ASP A 185 12.67 -19.77 -38.15
CA ASP A 185 12.74 -18.66 -39.12
C ASP A 185 13.43 -17.41 -38.56
N GLY A 186 13.92 -17.47 -37.32
CA GLY A 186 14.59 -16.35 -36.65
C GLY A 186 13.63 -15.29 -36.11
N THR A 187 12.32 -15.53 -36.15
CA THR A 187 11.30 -14.67 -35.50
C THR A 187 11.14 -15.02 -34.02
N GLY A 188 10.46 -14.16 -33.26
CA GLY A 188 10.12 -14.41 -31.85
C GLY A 188 9.15 -15.58 -31.61
N LEU A 189 8.71 -16.27 -32.66
CA LEU A 189 7.77 -17.39 -32.61
C LEU A 189 8.44 -18.71 -32.98
N ASN A 190 7.88 -19.81 -32.49
CA ASN A 190 8.27 -21.17 -32.82
C ASN A 190 7.35 -21.76 -33.92
N ALA A 191 7.72 -22.95 -34.42
CA ALA A 191 7.01 -23.62 -35.51
C ALA A 191 5.53 -23.96 -35.20
N ASN A 192 5.14 -23.98 -33.92
CA ASN A 192 3.78 -24.28 -33.48
C ASN A 192 2.93 -23.01 -33.25
N GLY A 193 3.46 -21.82 -33.59
CA GLY A 193 2.80 -20.53 -33.37
C GLY A 193 2.89 -20.01 -31.93
N GLY A 194 3.66 -20.68 -31.06
CA GLY A 194 3.99 -20.20 -29.72
C GLY A 194 5.25 -19.33 -29.68
N PHE A 195 5.69 -18.90 -28.50
CA PHE A 195 6.92 -18.15 -28.30
C PHE A 195 8.17 -19.01 -28.52
N ALA A 196 9.19 -18.44 -29.16
CA ALA A 196 10.47 -19.11 -29.38
C ALA A 196 11.22 -19.36 -28.07
N TYR A 197 11.78 -20.56 -27.92
CA TYR A 197 12.63 -20.89 -26.78
C TYR A 197 13.95 -20.14 -26.81
N VAL A 198 14.14 -19.28 -25.82
CA VAL A 198 15.40 -18.56 -25.53
C VAL A 198 15.80 -18.70 -24.05
N GLY A 199 15.30 -19.73 -23.36
CA GLY A 199 15.53 -19.93 -21.93
C GLY A 199 14.79 -18.94 -21.04
N MET A 200 13.69 -18.35 -21.51
CA MET A 200 12.80 -17.43 -20.78
C MET A 200 11.44 -18.08 -20.59
N PHE A 201 10.87 -17.93 -19.39
CA PHE A 201 9.48 -18.29 -19.07
C PHE A 201 8.83 -17.16 -18.29
N TRP A 202 7.54 -16.96 -18.51
CA TRP A 202 6.75 -15.83 -18.05
C TRP A 202 5.51 -16.29 -17.29
N PHE A 203 5.29 -15.65 -16.14
CA PHE A 203 4.12 -15.84 -15.29
C PHE A 203 3.57 -14.49 -14.88
N ARG A 204 2.28 -14.45 -14.53
CA ARG A 204 1.62 -13.25 -14.02
C ARG A 204 1.11 -13.49 -12.62
N PHE A 205 1.30 -12.50 -11.77
CA PHE A 205 0.77 -12.51 -10.41
C PHE A 205 0.06 -11.20 -10.16
N TRP A 206 -1.03 -11.25 -9.41
CA TRP A 206 -1.63 -10.06 -8.86
C TRP A 206 -0.83 -9.62 -7.63
N ARG A 207 -0.42 -8.35 -7.61
CA ARG A 207 0.30 -7.75 -6.48
C ARG A 207 -0.30 -6.40 -6.15
N PHE A 208 -0.94 -6.34 -4.99
CA PHE A 208 -1.32 -5.10 -4.32
C PHE A 208 -2.13 -4.13 -5.20
N GLY A 209 -3.03 -4.65 -6.04
CA GLY A 209 -3.89 -3.86 -6.93
C GLY A 209 -3.57 -3.99 -8.42
N TYR A 210 -2.43 -4.58 -8.77
CA TYR A 210 -1.92 -4.60 -10.15
C TYR A 210 -1.49 -5.99 -10.59
N TRP A 211 -1.66 -6.29 -11.88
CA TRP A 211 -1.03 -7.46 -12.50
C TRP A 211 0.43 -7.17 -12.78
N VAL A 212 1.30 -8.07 -12.33
CA VAL A 212 2.74 -8.01 -12.59
C VAL A 212 3.22 -9.25 -13.32
N ASP A 213 4.08 -9.02 -14.29
CA ASP A 213 4.68 -10.04 -15.14
C ASP A 213 6.10 -10.32 -14.67
N VAL A 214 6.36 -11.59 -14.39
CA VAL A 214 7.64 -12.06 -13.90
C VAL A 214 8.21 -13.03 -14.92
N VAL A 215 9.39 -12.68 -15.43
CA VAL A 215 10.18 -13.54 -16.32
C VAL A 215 11.28 -14.20 -15.52
N VAL A 216 11.47 -15.50 -15.67
CA VAL A 216 12.57 -16.27 -15.10
C VAL A 216 13.32 -17.02 -16.19
N ASP A 217 14.61 -17.28 -15.95
CA ASP A 217 15.29 -18.33 -16.70
C ASP A 217 14.88 -19.72 -16.21
N ASP A 218 15.19 -20.76 -16.99
CA ASP A 218 14.81 -22.15 -16.69
C ASP A 218 15.82 -22.95 -15.87
N ARG A 219 16.85 -22.33 -15.28
CA ARG A 219 17.75 -23.05 -14.36
C ARG A 219 17.02 -23.36 -13.06
N LEU A 220 16.89 -24.62 -12.69
CA LEU A 220 16.21 -25.06 -11.48
C LEU A 220 17.19 -25.72 -10.50
N PRO A 221 17.02 -25.55 -9.17
CA PRO A 221 17.82 -26.23 -8.17
C PRO A 221 17.60 -27.75 -8.19
N THR A 222 18.70 -28.50 -8.24
CA THR A 222 18.68 -29.97 -8.28
C THR A 222 19.65 -30.59 -7.28
N GLU A 223 19.28 -31.75 -6.77
CA GLU A 223 20.14 -32.63 -5.98
C GLU A 223 20.04 -34.05 -6.55
N GLY A 224 21.18 -34.73 -6.73
CA GLY A 224 21.21 -36.08 -7.32
C GLY A 224 20.55 -36.19 -8.70
N GLY A 225 20.51 -35.11 -9.49
CA GLY A 225 19.87 -35.08 -10.81
C GLY A 225 18.33 -34.96 -10.79
N HIS A 226 17.73 -34.68 -9.63
CA HIS A 226 16.29 -34.49 -9.46
C HIS A 226 15.99 -33.07 -8.96
N LEU A 227 14.81 -32.52 -9.28
CA LEU A 227 14.37 -31.23 -8.76
C LEU A 227 14.19 -31.31 -7.23
N SER A 228 14.73 -30.33 -6.50
CA SER A 228 14.64 -30.29 -5.03
C SER A 228 13.35 -29.63 -4.51
N PHE A 229 12.72 -28.79 -5.33
CA PHE A 229 11.49 -28.07 -5.00
C PHE A 229 10.29 -28.61 -5.78
N VAL A 230 9.32 -27.75 -6.12
CA VAL A 230 8.09 -28.19 -6.77
C VAL A 230 8.41 -28.88 -8.10
N HIS A 231 7.74 -30.00 -8.37
CA HIS A 231 7.91 -30.77 -9.59
C HIS A 231 6.65 -31.55 -9.97
N SER A 232 6.54 -31.93 -11.25
CA SER A 232 5.45 -32.76 -11.76
C SER A 232 5.67 -34.25 -11.48
N SER A 233 4.58 -35.01 -11.46
CA SER A 233 4.62 -36.47 -11.54
C SER A 233 5.24 -36.96 -12.85
N ASP A 234 5.02 -36.20 -13.93
CA ASP A 234 5.69 -36.38 -15.21
C ASP A 234 7.06 -35.70 -15.16
N ARG A 235 8.13 -36.48 -15.35
CA ARG A 235 9.51 -35.97 -15.33
C ARG A 235 9.81 -35.02 -16.49
N ASN A 236 9.01 -35.06 -17.54
CA ASN A 236 9.18 -34.19 -18.70
C ASN A 236 8.47 -32.84 -18.55
N GLU A 237 7.74 -32.58 -17.48
CA GLU A 237 6.93 -31.36 -17.33
C GLU A 237 7.47 -30.40 -16.26
N PHE A 238 7.55 -29.10 -16.61
CA PHE A 238 8.32 -28.13 -15.81
C PHE A 238 7.58 -26.83 -15.44
N TRP A 239 6.33 -26.61 -15.87
CA TRP A 239 5.63 -25.34 -15.62
C TRP A 239 5.50 -25.00 -14.13
N SER A 240 5.22 -25.99 -13.28
CA SER A 240 4.98 -25.80 -11.84
C SER A 240 6.25 -25.40 -11.10
N ALA A 241 7.37 -26.05 -11.42
CA ALA A 241 8.70 -25.71 -10.92
C ALA A 241 9.12 -24.27 -11.30
N LEU A 242 8.83 -23.89 -12.54
CA LEU A 242 9.14 -22.54 -13.05
C LEU A 242 8.21 -21.47 -12.46
N LEU A 243 6.94 -21.80 -12.20
CA LEU A 243 6.00 -20.91 -11.52
C LEU A 243 6.45 -20.64 -10.08
N GLU A 244 6.85 -21.68 -9.34
CA GLU A 244 7.41 -21.53 -8.00
C GLU A 244 8.65 -20.64 -8.02
N LYS A 245 9.55 -20.85 -8.99
CA LYS A 245 10.73 -20.00 -9.18
C LYS A 245 10.35 -18.54 -9.45
N ALA A 246 9.38 -18.29 -10.32
CA ALA A 246 8.92 -16.95 -10.63
C ALA A 246 8.32 -16.25 -9.41
N TYR A 247 7.56 -16.98 -8.60
CA TYR A 247 6.98 -16.46 -7.38
C TYR A 247 8.05 -16.22 -6.30
N ALA A 248 9.03 -17.13 -6.13
CA ALA A 248 10.22 -16.94 -5.30
C ALA A 248 11.01 -15.69 -5.73
N LYS A 249 11.23 -15.53 -7.04
CA LYS A 249 11.83 -14.33 -7.62
C LYS A 249 11.00 -13.10 -7.30
N LEU A 250 9.68 -13.15 -7.24
CA LEU A 250 8.84 -11.98 -6.93
C LEU A 250 8.96 -11.56 -5.46
N VAL A 251 9.01 -12.52 -4.53
CA VAL A 251 8.99 -12.22 -3.09
C VAL A 251 10.38 -12.05 -2.45
N GLY A 252 11.43 -12.68 -2.96
CA GLY A 252 12.80 -12.45 -2.49
C GLY A 252 13.76 -13.58 -2.82
N SER A 253 13.36 -14.76 -2.38
CA SER A 253 14.12 -16.01 -2.41
C SER A 253 13.12 -17.16 -2.28
N TYR A 254 13.58 -18.40 -2.47
CA TYR A 254 12.75 -19.57 -2.15
C TYR A 254 12.38 -19.60 -0.66
N ASP A 255 13.32 -19.29 0.22
CA ASP A 255 13.09 -19.25 1.67
C ASP A 255 11.96 -18.29 2.09
N ALA A 256 11.76 -17.18 1.37
CA ALA A 256 10.66 -16.24 1.61
C ALA A 256 9.26 -16.82 1.34
N LEU A 257 9.16 -18.00 0.70
CA LEU A 257 7.91 -18.72 0.49
C LEU A 257 7.49 -19.59 1.68
N ARG A 258 8.36 -19.75 2.69
CA ARG A 258 8.01 -20.48 3.91
C ARG A 258 6.96 -19.71 4.70
N GLY A 259 5.93 -20.40 5.15
CA GLY A 259 4.92 -19.86 6.06
C GLY A 259 4.02 -18.79 5.42
N GLY A 260 2.89 -19.23 4.87
CA GLY A 260 1.83 -18.37 4.36
C GLY A 260 0.47 -19.05 4.45
N THR A 261 -0.59 -18.34 4.04
CA THR A 261 -1.95 -18.87 4.03
C THR A 261 -2.44 -19.08 2.60
N THR A 262 -3.33 -20.04 2.41
CA THR A 262 -3.89 -20.34 1.08
C THR A 262 -4.61 -19.11 0.50
N SER A 263 -5.27 -18.31 1.34
CA SER A 263 -5.81 -16.98 1.00
C SER A 263 -4.81 -16.05 0.30
N GLU A 264 -3.57 -15.98 0.80
CA GLU A 264 -2.53 -15.14 0.16
C GLU A 264 -2.23 -15.60 -1.27
N GLY A 265 -2.16 -16.91 -1.47
CA GLY A 265 -1.92 -17.49 -2.79
C GLY A 265 -3.09 -17.26 -3.74
N MET A 266 -4.33 -17.43 -3.25
CA MET A 266 -5.54 -17.19 -4.04
C MET A 266 -5.64 -15.72 -4.46
N GLU A 267 -5.35 -14.78 -3.57
CA GLU A 267 -5.27 -13.35 -3.88
C GLU A 267 -4.23 -13.06 -4.97
N ASP A 268 -3.03 -13.62 -4.84
CA ASP A 268 -1.93 -13.34 -5.76
C ASP A 268 -2.10 -14.04 -7.12
N PHE A 269 -2.98 -15.03 -7.21
CA PHE A 269 -3.34 -15.70 -8.46
C PHE A 269 -4.61 -15.16 -9.12
N THR A 270 -5.45 -14.43 -8.40
CA THR A 270 -6.78 -14.02 -8.92
C THR A 270 -7.10 -12.55 -8.74
N GLY A 271 -6.32 -11.80 -7.96
CA GLY A 271 -6.69 -10.46 -7.52
C GLY A 271 -8.00 -10.36 -6.73
N GLY A 272 -8.57 -11.51 -6.35
CA GLY A 272 -9.76 -11.62 -5.51
C GLY A 272 -9.50 -11.19 -4.08
N MET A 273 -10.56 -11.19 -3.27
CA MET A 273 -10.52 -10.89 -1.84
C MET A 273 -10.89 -12.13 -1.05
N CYS A 274 -10.06 -12.52 -0.07
CA CYS A 274 -10.27 -13.73 0.70
C CYS A 274 -10.94 -13.45 2.06
N GLU A 275 -12.13 -14.00 2.27
CA GLU A 275 -12.77 -14.07 3.58
C GLU A 275 -12.36 -15.38 4.28
N MET A 276 -11.92 -15.30 5.54
CA MET A 276 -11.59 -16.48 6.36
C MET A 276 -12.61 -16.62 7.49
N ILE A 277 -13.16 -17.81 7.66
CA ILE A 277 -14.15 -18.15 8.67
C ILE A 277 -13.62 -19.32 9.50
N ASP A 278 -13.49 -19.11 10.80
CA ASP A 278 -13.22 -20.19 11.75
C ASP A 278 -14.46 -21.09 11.89
N LEU A 279 -14.27 -22.37 11.59
CA LEU A 279 -15.29 -23.40 11.72
C LEU A 279 -15.31 -23.90 13.17
N GLY A 280 -16.50 -23.89 13.79
CA GLY A 280 -16.67 -24.22 15.19
C GLY A 280 -17.88 -23.52 15.79
N VAL A 281 -17.83 -23.24 17.10
CA VAL A 281 -18.95 -22.59 17.84
C VAL A 281 -19.18 -21.15 17.35
N SER A 282 -18.15 -20.48 16.82
CA SER A 282 -18.21 -19.12 16.28
C SER A 282 -18.66 -19.04 14.82
N ALA A 283 -18.90 -20.17 14.15
CA ALA A 283 -19.33 -20.16 12.76
C ALA A 283 -20.74 -19.54 12.63
N PRO A 284 -21.00 -18.70 11.60
CA PRO A 284 -22.32 -18.12 11.39
C PRO A 284 -23.41 -19.19 11.24
N GLU A 285 -24.58 -19.00 11.85
CA GLU A 285 -25.70 -19.96 11.76
C GLU A 285 -26.15 -20.17 10.30
N ASN A 286 -26.06 -19.13 9.47
CA ASN A 286 -26.39 -19.15 8.04
C ASN A 286 -25.21 -19.50 7.13
N LEU A 287 -24.12 -20.09 7.65
CA LEU A 287 -22.88 -20.36 6.90
C LEU A 287 -23.11 -21.14 5.60
N PHE A 288 -23.99 -22.15 5.60
CA PHE A 288 -24.29 -22.91 4.38
C PHE A 288 -24.85 -22.02 3.26
N ASN A 289 -25.73 -21.07 3.61
CA ASN A 289 -26.28 -20.12 2.64
C ASN A 289 -25.20 -19.15 2.13
N ILE A 290 -24.29 -18.72 3.02
CA ILE A 290 -23.13 -17.90 2.64
C ILE A 290 -22.25 -18.66 1.63
N MET A 291 -21.90 -19.92 1.91
CA MET A 291 -21.10 -20.77 1.01
C MET A 291 -21.80 -20.98 -0.34
N ASN A 292 -23.10 -21.26 -0.33
CA ASN A 292 -23.87 -21.45 -1.56
C ASN A 292 -23.96 -20.15 -2.40
N ARG A 293 -24.16 -18.99 -1.73
CA ARG A 293 -24.09 -17.67 -2.38
C ARG A 293 -22.69 -17.40 -2.95
N ALA A 294 -21.62 -17.73 -2.24
CA ALA A 294 -20.25 -17.57 -2.71
C ALA A 294 -19.95 -18.47 -3.92
N HIS A 295 -20.32 -19.75 -3.85
CA HIS A 295 -20.16 -20.73 -4.94
C HIS A 295 -20.93 -20.32 -6.20
N SER A 296 -22.20 -19.92 -6.07
CA SER A 296 -23.01 -19.44 -7.21
C SER A 296 -22.45 -18.17 -7.86
N ARG A 297 -21.70 -17.36 -7.11
CA ARG A 297 -20.95 -16.17 -7.57
C ARG A 297 -19.50 -16.48 -7.99
N CYS A 298 -19.17 -17.75 -8.28
CA CYS A 298 -17.84 -18.18 -8.75
C CYS A 298 -16.69 -17.91 -7.77
N SER A 299 -16.96 -17.75 -6.48
CA SER A 299 -15.87 -17.62 -5.50
C SER A 299 -15.10 -18.94 -5.42
N LEU A 300 -13.77 -18.87 -5.32
CA LEU A 300 -12.96 -20.04 -5.01
C LEU A 300 -13.14 -20.35 -3.52
N LEU A 301 -13.42 -21.61 -3.21
CA LEU A 301 -13.65 -22.05 -1.85
C LEU A 301 -12.57 -23.07 -1.47
N ALA A 302 -11.90 -22.83 -0.35
CA ALA A 302 -10.90 -23.71 0.21
C ALA A 302 -11.17 -23.91 1.71
N CYS A 303 -10.64 -24.98 2.29
CA CYS A 303 -10.76 -25.25 3.71
C CYS A 303 -9.56 -26.03 4.22
N SER A 304 -9.34 -26.00 5.52
CA SER A 304 -8.22 -26.69 6.14
C SER A 304 -8.58 -27.22 7.52
N ILE A 305 -7.77 -28.18 7.98
CA ILE A 305 -7.84 -28.73 9.33
C ILE A 305 -6.58 -28.29 10.07
N ASP A 306 -6.73 -27.69 11.24
CA ASP A 306 -5.59 -27.21 12.02
C ASP A 306 -4.75 -28.40 12.53
N ALA A 307 -3.43 -28.28 12.43
CA ALA A 307 -2.45 -29.23 12.96
C ALA A 307 -1.58 -28.57 14.04
N ASN A 308 -0.90 -29.40 14.83
CA ASN A 308 0.15 -28.89 15.71
C ASN A 308 1.27 -28.27 14.85
N PRO A 309 1.93 -27.18 15.29
CA PRO A 309 2.99 -26.55 14.50
C PRO A 309 4.19 -27.45 14.14
N SER A 310 4.40 -28.53 14.89
CA SER A 310 5.43 -29.55 14.64
C SER A 310 4.99 -30.63 13.66
N GLU A 311 3.70 -30.70 13.33
CA GLU A 311 3.07 -31.68 12.46
C GLU A 311 2.74 -31.03 11.13
N ILE A 312 3.55 -31.29 10.12
CA ILE A 312 3.21 -30.95 8.74
C ILE A 312 2.47 -32.16 8.19
N GLU A 313 1.24 -31.95 7.69
CA GLU A 313 0.54 -32.96 6.88
C GLU A 313 0.28 -34.29 7.61
N ALA A 314 -0.18 -34.20 8.86
CA ALA A 314 -0.42 -35.37 9.70
C ALA A 314 -1.74 -36.09 9.39
N ASP A 315 -1.76 -37.40 9.63
CA ASP A 315 -2.96 -38.22 9.47
C ASP A 315 -4.07 -37.79 10.46
N GLY A 316 -5.24 -37.49 9.91
CA GLY A 316 -6.47 -37.19 10.61
C GLY A 316 -7.44 -38.37 10.63
N PRO A 317 -8.60 -38.20 11.30
CA PRO A 317 -9.62 -39.22 11.34
C PRO A 317 -10.24 -39.45 9.95
N LEU A 318 -10.65 -40.68 9.68
CA LEU A 318 -11.44 -41.05 8.49
C LEU A 318 -10.80 -40.68 7.14
N GLY A 319 -9.47 -40.66 7.08
CA GLY A 319 -8.70 -40.41 5.84
C GLY A 319 -8.41 -38.93 5.57
N LEU A 320 -8.88 -38.01 6.42
CA LEU A 320 -8.56 -36.58 6.32
C LEU A 320 -7.11 -36.31 6.76
N ILE A 321 -6.53 -35.21 6.29
CA ILE A 321 -5.15 -34.79 6.55
C ILE A 321 -5.18 -33.44 7.26
N LYS A 322 -4.44 -33.34 8.37
CA LYS A 322 -4.30 -32.10 9.16
C LYS A 322 -3.14 -31.26 8.63
N GLY A 323 -3.23 -29.94 8.78
CA GLY A 323 -2.20 -29.01 8.30
C GLY A 323 -2.15 -28.95 6.77
N HIS A 324 -3.26 -29.32 6.11
CA HIS A 324 -3.39 -29.43 4.68
C HIS A 324 -4.65 -28.71 4.21
N ALA A 325 -4.62 -28.19 2.99
CA ALA A 325 -5.71 -27.42 2.40
C ALA A 325 -6.44 -28.23 1.32
N TYR A 326 -7.76 -28.18 1.38
CA TYR A 326 -8.70 -28.85 0.50
C TYR A 326 -9.49 -27.81 -0.28
N SER A 327 -9.83 -28.12 -1.54
CA SER A 327 -10.75 -27.28 -2.33
C SER A 327 -12.19 -27.71 -2.08
N ILE A 328 -13.12 -26.77 -2.08
CA ILE A 328 -14.56 -27.05 -2.09
C ILE A 328 -15.06 -26.81 -3.50
N THR A 329 -15.48 -27.89 -4.17
CA THR A 329 -15.82 -27.88 -5.60
C THR A 329 -17.31 -27.80 -5.87
N ASP A 330 -18.15 -28.08 -4.86
CA ASP A 330 -19.60 -27.89 -4.95
C ASP A 330 -20.26 -27.74 -3.57
N VAL A 331 -21.36 -27.01 -3.51
CA VAL A 331 -22.17 -26.81 -2.29
C VAL A 331 -23.64 -26.89 -2.69
N ARG A 332 -24.35 -27.94 -2.25
CA ARG A 332 -25.73 -28.18 -2.70
C ARG A 332 -26.62 -28.78 -1.63
N THR A 333 -27.90 -28.51 -1.74
CA THR A 333 -28.95 -29.24 -1.03
C THR A 333 -29.44 -30.39 -1.89
N CYS A 334 -29.45 -31.60 -1.33
CA CYS A 334 -29.90 -32.83 -2.00
C CYS A 334 -31.20 -33.33 -1.37
N LEU A 335 -32.14 -33.81 -2.19
CA LEU A 335 -33.38 -34.41 -1.71
C LEU A 335 -33.19 -35.91 -1.50
N PHE A 336 -33.42 -36.37 -0.28
CA PHE A 336 -33.27 -37.75 0.10
C PHE A 336 -34.63 -38.41 0.34
N GLN A 337 -34.94 -39.50 -0.37
CA GLN A 337 -36.20 -40.20 -0.22
C GLN A 337 -36.10 -41.30 0.86
N PHE A 338 -36.91 -41.19 1.92
CA PHE A 338 -37.08 -42.30 2.86
C PHE A 338 -38.24 -43.20 2.39
N ARG A 339 -38.04 -44.52 2.44
CA ARG A 339 -39.01 -45.53 1.95
C ARG A 339 -40.43 -45.40 2.52
N GLU A 340 -40.63 -44.71 3.64
CA GLU A 340 -41.95 -44.69 4.31
C GLU A 340 -42.44 -43.30 4.82
N ARG A 341 -41.64 -42.21 4.74
CA ARG A 341 -42.06 -40.88 5.27
C ARG A 341 -41.39 -39.71 4.54
N GLY A 342 -41.83 -39.39 3.32
CA GLY A 342 -41.45 -38.16 2.61
C GLY A 342 -39.94 -38.01 2.34
N GLY A 343 -39.59 -37.00 1.54
CA GLY A 343 -38.19 -36.65 1.29
C GLY A 343 -37.64 -35.71 2.37
N LYS A 344 -36.37 -35.86 2.76
CA LYS A 344 -35.65 -34.89 3.60
C LYS A 344 -34.58 -34.19 2.78
N HIS A 345 -34.48 -32.87 2.91
CA HIS A 345 -33.36 -32.12 2.33
C HIS A 345 -32.12 -32.24 3.23
N ILE A 346 -30.98 -32.57 2.63
CA ILE A 346 -29.68 -32.63 3.31
C ILE A 346 -28.73 -31.65 2.62
N GLN A 347 -28.05 -30.86 3.44
CA GLN A 347 -27.01 -29.92 3.01
C GLN A 347 -25.69 -30.68 2.84
N MET A 348 -25.11 -30.60 1.65
CA MET A 348 -23.94 -31.37 1.22
C MET A 348 -22.85 -30.43 0.72
N VAL A 349 -21.60 -30.82 0.98
CA VAL A 349 -20.40 -30.14 0.47
C VAL A 349 -19.56 -31.18 -0.26
N ARG A 350 -19.10 -30.85 -1.46
CA ARG A 350 -18.09 -31.64 -2.19
C ARG A 350 -16.73 -31.00 -2.00
N LEU A 351 -15.80 -31.79 -1.52
CA LEU A 351 -14.43 -31.38 -1.28
C LEU A 351 -13.50 -32.16 -2.21
N ARG A 352 -12.30 -31.62 -2.38
CA ARG A 352 -11.24 -32.25 -3.15
C ARG A 352 -9.92 -32.17 -2.42
N ASN A 353 -9.29 -33.32 -2.24
CA ASN A 353 -7.90 -33.42 -1.82
C ASN A 353 -6.98 -33.17 -3.04
N PRO A 354 -6.11 -32.14 -3.02
CA PRO A 354 -5.22 -31.85 -4.15
C PRO A 354 -4.22 -32.96 -4.45
N TRP A 355 -3.89 -33.86 -3.52
CA TRP A 355 -2.95 -34.95 -3.78
C TRP A 355 -3.50 -36.10 -4.62
N GLY A 356 -4.82 -36.25 -4.70
CA GLY A 356 -5.45 -37.23 -5.58
C GLY A 356 -4.99 -38.68 -5.38
N ASN A 357 -4.47 -39.02 -4.21
CA ASN A 357 -4.10 -40.37 -3.82
C ASN A 357 -5.25 -41.06 -3.05
N ASP A 358 -5.14 -42.37 -2.79
CA ASP A 358 -6.14 -43.25 -2.14
C ASP A 358 -6.58 -42.82 -0.70
N ARG A 359 -6.30 -41.58 -0.30
CA ARG A 359 -6.62 -40.97 1.00
C ARG A 359 -7.78 -39.99 0.84
N GLU A 360 -8.95 -40.57 0.67
CA GLU A 360 -10.24 -39.88 0.65
C GLU A 360 -10.99 -40.08 1.97
N TRP A 361 -12.01 -39.24 2.17
CA TRP A 361 -12.97 -39.40 3.25
C TRP A 361 -13.56 -40.80 3.22
N SER A 362 -13.49 -41.51 4.35
CA SER A 362 -14.01 -42.88 4.52
C SER A 362 -15.26 -42.94 5.42
N GLY A 363 -15.82 -41.78 5.79
CA GLY A 363 -17.06 -41.69 6.57
C GLY A 363 -18.33 -41.73 5.72
N PRO A 364 -19.48 -41.33 6.29
CA PRO A 364 -20.75 -41.24 5.57
C PRO A 364 -20.65 -40.36 4.32
N TRP A 365 -21.26 -40.79 3.22
CA TRP A 365 -21.20 -40.15 1.89
C TRP A 365 -19.86 -40.19 1.17
N SER A 366 -18.89 -40.96 1.68
CA SER A 366 -17.72 -41.36 0.90
C SER A 366 -18.08 -42.09 -0.38
N ASP A 367 -17.14 -42.22 -1.31
CA ASP A 367 -17.36 -42.88 -2.60
C ASP A 367 -17.86 -44.33 -2.50
N LYS A 368 -17.51 -45.02 -1.41
CA LYS A 368 -17.91 -46.41 -1.13
C LYS A 368 -19.10 -46.53 -0.16
N SER A 369 -19.72 -45.40 0.20
CA SER A 369 -20.80 -45.31 1.19
C SER A 369 -22.11 -45.92 0.69
N GLU A 370 -22.75 -46.76 1.51
CA GLU A 370 -24.05 -47.35 1.17
C GLU A 370 -25.18 -46.31 1.14
N GLU A 371 -24.99 -45.15 1.76
CA GLU A 371 -25.93 -44.04 1.82
C GLU A 371 -26.33 -43.55 0.43
N TRP A 372 -25.43 -43.63 -0.56
CA TRP A 372 -25.72 -43.32 -1.96
C TRP A 372 -26.86 -44.16 -2.53
N SER A 373 -27.00 -45.43 -2.10
CA SER A 373 -28.05 -46.35 -2.56
C SER A 373 -29.48 -45.80 -2.38
N ARG A 374 -29.64 -44.83 -1.48
CA ARG A 374 -30.92 -44.25 -1.08
C ARG A 374 -31.25 -42.93 -1.80
N ILE A 375 -30.36 -42.43 -2.66
CA ILE A 375 -30.61 -41.29 -3.57
C ILE A 375 -31.07 -41.82 -4.93
N SER A 376 -32.09 -41.18 -5.52
CA SER A 376 -32.63 -41.57 -6.83
C SER A 376 -31.60 -41.36 -7.95
N PRO A 377 -31.63 -42.16 -9.04
CA PRO A 377 -30.71 -41.98 -10.16
C PRO A 377 -30.73 -40.57 -10.76
N GLU A 378 -31.90 -39.94 -10.84
CA GLU A 378 -32.06 -38.58 -11.37
C GLU A 378 -31.34 -37.56 -10.49
N GLU A 379 -31.45 -37.72 -9.17
CA GLU A 379 -30.80 -36.84 -8.20
C GLU A 379 -29.28 -37.03 -8.19
N ARG A 380 -28.79 -38.28 -8.36
CA ARG A 380 -27.36 -38.57 -8.54
C ARG A 380 -26.79 -37.93 -9.80
N MET A 381 -27.54 -37.98 -10.90
CA MET A 381 -27.16 -37.31 -12.14
C MET A 381 -27.18 -35.79 -11.98
N ARG A 382 -28.19 -35.23 -11.27
CA ARG A 382 -28.31 -33.79 -11.00
C ARG A 382 -27.12 -33.24 -10.21
N ILE A 383 -26.64 -33.97 -9.22
CA ILE A 383 -25.46 -33.57 -8.42
C ILE A 383 -24.14 -33.88 -9.13
N GLY A 384 -24.16 -34.54 -10.29
CA GLY A 384 -22.96 -34.89 -11.04
C GLY A 384 -22.09 -35.88 -10.28
N LEU A 385 -22.69 -36.86 -9.60
CA LEU A 385 -21.96 -37.84 -8.81
C LEU A 385 -21.08 -38.71 -9.72
N THR A 386 -19.77 -38.60 -9.54
CA THR A 386 -18.75 -39.44 -10.17
C THR A 386 -18.00 -40.19 -9.06
N PHE A 387 -17.66 -41.46 -9.32
CA PHE A 387 -16.86 -42.29 -8.41
C PHE A 387 -15.52 -42.56 -9.08
N GLU A 388 -14.79 -41.49 -9.34
CA GLU A 388 -13.46 -41.53 -9.95
C GLU A 388 -12.42 -41.39 -8.83
N ASN A 389 -11.27 -42.05 -8.97
CA ASN A 389 -10.17 -41.87 -7.99
C ASN A 389 -9.44 -40.56 -8.29
N ASP A 390 -10.14 -39.45 -8.07
CA ASP A 390 -9.69 -38.09 -8.35
C ASP A 390 -9.59 -37.24 -7.07
N GLY A 391 -9.68 -37.86 -5.89
CA GLY A 391 -9.58 -37.18 -4.61
C GLY A 391 -10.78 -36.29 -4.29
N GLU A 392 -11.83 -36.26 -5.12
CA GLU A 392 -13.10 -35.63 -4.78
C GLU A 392 -13.93 -36.56 -3.89
N PHE A 393 -14.59 -36.00 -2.89
CA PHE A 393 -15.54 -36.74 -2.07
C PHE A 393 -16.63 -35.80 -1.56
N TRP A 394 -17.78 -36.38 -1.26
CA TRP A 394 -18.88 -35.64 -0.64
C TRP A 394 -18.94 -35.91 0.87
N MET A 395 -19.43 -34.92 1.60
CA MET A 395 -19.82 -35.08 3.01
C MET A 395 -21.01 -34.20 3.36
N ALA A 396 -21.68 -34.55 4.46
CA ALA A 396 -22.72 -33.71 5.03
C ALA A 396 -22.12 -32.42 5.60
N PHE A 397 -22.84 -31.30 5.51
CA PHE A 397 -22.37 -30.01 6.02
C PHE A 397 -22.10 -30.03 7.54
N GLU A 398 -22.83 -30.84 8.30
CA GLU A 398 -22.58 -31.02 9.74
C GLU A 398 -21.25 -31.73 10.01
N ASP A 399 -20.86 -32.71 9.19
CA ASP A 399 -19.56 -33.35 9.30
C ASP A 399 -18.45 -32.38 8.88
N PHE A 400 -18.67 -31.59 7.82
CA PHE A 400 -17.74 -30.53 7.43
C PHE A 400 -17.41 -29.58 8.59
N LYS A 401 -18.44 -29.01 9.26
CA LYS A 401 -18.26 -28.14 10.44
C LYS A 401 -17.56 -28.85 11.61
N ARG A 402 -17.70 -30.16 11.71
CA ARG A 402 -17.15 -30.96 12.82
C ARG A 402 -15.67 -31.28 12.62
N TYR A 403 -15.25 -31.57 11.40
CA TYR A 403 -13.91 -32.06 11.10
C TYR A 403 -12.96 -30.99 10.56
N PHE A 404 -13.47 -29.96 9.90
CA PHE A 404 -12.66 -28.86 9.39
C PHE A 404 -12.59 -27.71 10.38
N SER A 405 -11.47 -26.97 10.34
CA SER A 405 -11.18 -25.88 11.27
C SER A 405 -11.35 -24.51 10.65
N ARG A 406 -11.09 -24.36 9.35
CA ARG A 406 -11.18 -23.06 8.66
C ARG A 406 -11.79 -23.22 7.26
N LEU A 407 -12.57 -22.21 6.88
CA LEU A 407 -13.07 -22.00 5.53
C LEU A 407 -12.48 -20.70 4.99
N GLU A 408 -11.96 -20.74 3.77
CA GLU A 408 -11.45 -19.60 3.03
C GLU A 408 -12.27 -19.42 1.76
N MET A 409 -12.75 -18.20 1.51
CA MET A 409 -13.58 -17.86 0.35
C MET A 409 -12.95 -16.71 -0.41
N CYS A 410 -12.37 -16.98 -1.58
CA CYS A 410 -11.83 -15.97 -2.45
C CYS A 410 -12.91 -15.45 -3.41
N HIS A 411 -13.40 -14.25 -3.15
CA HIS A 411 -14.31 -13.54 -4.03
C HIS A 411 -13.52 -12.96 -5.21
N LEU A 412 -13.76 -13.48 -6.41
CA LEU A 412 -13.06 -13.05 -7.62
C LEU A 412 -13.32 -11.56 -7.91
N SER A 413 -12.29 -10.89 -8.42
CA SER A 413 -12.42 -9.49 -8.84
C SER A 413 -13.37 -9.37 -10.05
N PRO A 414 -14.10 -8.25 -10.21
CA PRO A 414 -14.96 -8.01 -11.37
C PRO A 414 -14.21 -8.10 -12.72
N GLU A 415 -12.88 -8.03 -12.73
CA GLU A 415 -12.06 -8.20 -13.92
C GLU A 415 -12.14 -9.62 -14.54
N PHE A 416 -12.55 -10.63 -13.77
CA PHE A 416 -12.62 -12.04 -14.18
C PHE A 416 -14.02 -12.49 -14.68
N GLU A 417 -14.81 -11.54 -15.17
CA GLU A 417 -16.21 -11.68 -15.60
C GLU A 417 -16.49 -12.76 -16.66
N ASN A 418 -15.48 -13.26 -17.38
CA ASN A 418 -15.63 -14.24 -18.48
C ASN A 418 -15.51 -15.71 -18.05
N VAL A 419 -15.51 -16.04 -16.76
CA VAL A 419 -15.56 -17.44 -16.31
C VAL A 419 -16.99 -17.97 -16.47
N GLU A 420 -17.23 -18.69 -17.58
CA GLU A 420 -18.50 -19.36 -17.85
C GLU A 420 -18.88 -20.31 -16.72
N THR A 421 -20.08 -20.14 -16.16
CA THR A 421 -20.69 -21.16 -15.32
C THR A 421 -21.81 -21.85 -16.07
N LYS A 422 -21.83 -23.18 -15.98
CA LYS A 422 -22.95 -24.01 -16.44
C LYS A 422 -24.23 -23.56 -15.71
N GLY A 423 -25.09 -22.75 -16.34
CA GLY A 423 -26.34 -22.30 -15.69
C GLY A 423 -27.11 -21.09 -16.25
N GLY A 424 -26.66 -20.38 -17.29
CA GLY A 424 -27.53 -19.51 -18.13
C GLY A 424 -28.28 -18.32 -17.50
N GLY A 425 -28.12 -18.01 -16.21
CA GLY A 425 -28.77 -16.87 -15.56
C GLY A 425 -27.95 -15.55 -15.63
N LYS A 426 -28.63 -14.40 -15.74
CA LYS A 426 -28.03 -13.07 -15.50
C LYS A 426 -27.52 -13.01 -14.05
N LYS A 427 -26.21 -13.04 -13.82
CA LYS A 427 -25.64 -13.02 -12.47
C LYS A 427 -25.59 -11.62 -11.86
N ARG A 428 -25.80 -11.56 -10.54
CA ARG A 428 -25.58 -10.37 -9.71
C ARG A 428 -24.09 -10.13 -9.53
N LYS A 429 -23.65 -8.89 -9.73
CA LYS A 429 -22.25 -8.48 -9.76
C LYS A 429 -21.81 -7.95 -8.40
N TRP A 430 -20.56 -8.24 -8.02
CA TRP A 430 -19.90 -7.45 -6.99
C TRP A 430 -19.30 -6.22 -7.65
N GLU A 431 -19.48 -5.08 -7.02
CA GLU A 431 -18.79 -3.84 -7.37
C GLU A 431 -17.66 -3.66 -6.36
N MET A 432 -16.49 -3.27 -6.83
CA MET A 432 -15.31 -3.15 -5.98
C MET A 432 -14.66 -1.79 -6.15
N THR A 433 -14.51 -1.09 -5.02
CA THR A 433 -13.71 0.13 -4.92
C THR A 433 -12.38 -0.15 -4.24
N ARG A 434 -11.31 0.50 -4.70
CA ARG A 434 -9.93 0.32 -4.22
C ARG A 434 -9.37 1.67 -3.76
N HIS A 435 -8.72 1.70 -2.59
CA HIS A 435 -7.98 2.85 -2.08
C HIS A 435 -6.57 2.45 -1.67
N GLU A 436 -5.58 3.13 -2.24
CA GLU A 436 -4.19 2.99 -1.80
C GLU A 436 -3.89 4.06 -0.76
N GLY A 437 -3.27 3.67 0.34
CA GLY A 437 -2.87 4.61 1.38
C GLY A 437 -1.60 4.17 2.09
N GLU A 438 -1.18 4.96 3.07
CA GLU A 438 -0.01 4.66 3.88
C GLU A 438 -0.11 5.23 5.30
N TRP A 439 0.42 4.47 6.25
CA TRP A 439 0.69 4.92 7.59
C TRP A 439 2.14 5.40 7.65
N LEU A 440 2.30 6.68 7.94
CA LEU A 440 3.60 7.35 8.04
C LEU A 440 3.86 7.71 9.48
N ARG A 441 5.06 7.39 9.95
CA ARG A 441 5.47 7.65 11.31
C ARG A 441 5.32 9.14 11.61
N ASN A 442 4.79 9.44 12.79
CA ASN A 442 4.55 10.81 13.25
C ASN A 442 3.59 11.63 12.37
N SER A 443 2.89 11.03 11.41
CA SER A 443 1.93 11.73 10.55
C SER A 443 0.59 11.00 10.56
N THR A 444 0.46 9.96 9.72
CA THR A 444 -0.80 9.21 9.54
C THR A 444 -0.82 7.88 10.28
N ALA A 445 0.28 7.47 10.92
CA ALA A 445 0.36 6.23 11.72
C ALA A 445 -0.22 6.41 13.13
N GLY A 446 -1.53 6.67 13.21
CA GLY A 446 -2.22 7.02 14.44
C GLY A 446 -2.45 5.85 15.42
N GLY A 447 -2.31 4.61 14.95
CA GLY A 447 -2.61 3.40 15.73
C GLY A 447 -4.11 3.19 15.95
N CYS A 448 -4.50 2.11 16.63
CA CYS A 448 -5.91 1.77 16.86
C CYS A 448 -6.58 2.63 17.95
N LEU A 449 -7.86 2.37 18.23
CA LEU A 449 -8.68 3.11 19.21
C LEU A 449 -8.12 3.15 20.64
N ASN A 450 -7.20 2.27 21.00
CA ASN A 450 -6.46 2.36 22.27
C ASN A 450 -5.64 3.66 22.36
N ASN A 451 -5.26 4.23 21.21
CA ASN A 451 -4.51 5.47 21.07
C ASN A 451 -5.45 6.63 20.71
N ARG A 452 -6.35 6.99 21.64
CA ARG A 452 -7.42 7.98 21.41
C ARG A 452 -6.93 9.37 21.03
N ASP A 453 -5.67 9.68 21.29
CA ASP A 453 -5.09 10.98 20.95
C ASP A 453 -4.61 11.08 19.51
N THR A 454 -4.33 9.95 18.86
CA THR A 454 -3.71 9.90 17.53
C THR A 454 -4.57 9.13 16.51
N PHE A 455 -5.55 8.33 16.95
CA PHE A 455 -6.41 7.52 16.07
C PHE A 455 -7.04 8.31 14.90
N HIS A 456 -7.49 9.53 15.15
CA HIS A 456 -8.12 10.40 14.14
C HIS A 456 -7.18 10.83 13.00
N MET A 457 -5.87 10.65 13.16
CA MET A 457 -4.85 10.98 12.18
C MET A 457 -4.64 9.87 11.14
N ASN A 458 -5.17 8.68 11.38
CA ASN A 458 -5.18 7.63 10.36
C ASN A 458 -6.00 8.08 9.15
N PRO A 459 -5.70 7.56 7.95
CA PRO A 459 -6.51 7.84 6.76
C PRO A 459 -7.99 7.55 7.00
N GLN A 460 -8.87 8.38 6.42
CA GLN A 460 -10.32 8.27 6.63
C GLN A 460 -10.99 8.12 5.28
N ILE A 461 -11.67 6.99 5.04
CA ILE A 461 -12.26 6.67 3.73
C ILE A 461 -13.77 6.68 3.84
N ARG A 462 -14.44 7.57 3.11
CA ARG A 462 -15.90 7.63 3.06
C ARG A 462 -16.45 6.52 2.17
N VAL A 463 -17.52 5.87 2.62
CA VAL A 463 -18.26 4.84 1.90
C VAL A 463 -19.75 5.05 2.10
N SER A 464 -20.54 4.77 1.07
CA SER A 464 -22.00 4.87 1.12
C SER A 464 -22.61 3.49 0.90
N VAL A 465 -23.49 3.08 1.81
CA VAL A 465 -24.35 1.91 1.64
C VAL A 465 -25.66 2.40 1.05
N VAL A 466 -25.89 2.08 -0.23
CA VAL A 466 -26.95 2.72 -1.03
C VAL A 466 -28.34 2.20 -0.64
N ASP A 467 -28.52 0.88 -0.60
CA ASP A 467 -29.81 0.23 -0.35
C ASP A 467 -29.60 -1.06 0.44
N ALA A 468 -30.71 -1.61 0.96
CA ALA A 468 -30.74 -2.94 1.55
C ALA A 468 -30.56 -4.03 0.48
N ASP A 469 -30.04 -5.19 0.88
CA ASP A 469 -29.87 -6.34 -0.01
C ASP A 469 -31.25 -6.87 -0.45
N GLU A 470 -31.47 -7.03 -1.75
CA GLU A 470 -32.80 -7.30 -2.34
C GLU A 470 -33.48 -8.61 -1.87
N ASP A 471 -32.69 -9.57 -1.38
CA ASP A 471 -33.15 -10.92 -0.98
C ASP A 471 -33.11 -11.18 0.53
N ASP A 472 -32.70 -10.20 1.34
CA ASP A 472 -32.65 -10.36 2.78
C ASP A 472 -33.90 -9.74 3.44
N ASP A 473 -34.43 -10.41 4.46
CA ASP A 473 -35.61 -9.95 5.21
C ASP A 473 -35.32 -8.75 6.14
N ASP A 474 -34.06 -8.29 6.18
CA ASP A 474 -33.60 -7.17 7.01
C ASP A 474 -33.29 -5.92 6.15
N PRO A 475 -33.45 -4.71 6.70
CA PRO A 475 -33.28 -3.47 5.94
C PRO A 475 -31.80 -3.05 5.83
N THR A 476 -30.86 -4.00 5.75
CA THR A 476 -29.41 -3.71 5.71
C THR A 476 -28.79 -4.07 4.37
N GLY A 477 -27.73 -3.35 4.00
CA GLY A 477 -26.88 -3.64 2.85
C GLY A 477 -25.58 -4.31 3.29
N THR A 478 -25.10 -5.28 2.50
CA THR A 478 -23.84 -5.98 2.75
C THR A 478 -22.66 -5.26 2.10
N ILE A 479 -21.62 -5.00 2.89
CA ILE A 479 -20.28 -4.64 2.40
C ILE A 479 -19.23 -5.64 2.91
N VAL A 480 -18.23 -5.94 2.08
CA VAL A 480 -17.06 -6.73 2.49
C VAL A 480 -15.84 -5.83 2.35
N VAL A 481 -15.12 -5.64 3.46
CA VAL A 481 -13.99 -4.72 3.55
C VAL A 481 -12.71 -5.53 3.82
N GLY A 482 -11.76 -5.46 2.88
CA GLY A 482 -10.42 -6.03 2.99
C GLY A 482 -9.37 -4.94 3.13
N LEU A 483 -8.59 -5.01 4.20
CA LEU A 483 -7.44 -4.13 4.46
C LEU A 483 -6.16 -4.93 4.36
N LEU A 484 -5.37 -4.67 3.32
CA LEU A 484 -4.13 -5.37 3.01
C LEU A 484 -2.91 -4.48 3.27
N GLN A 485 -1.87 -5.00 3.91
CA GLN A 485 -0.57 -4.31 4.06
C GLN A 485 0.45 -4.78 3.02
N LYS A 486 1.16 -3.84 2.40
CA LYS A 486 2.05 -4.09 1.25
C LYS A 486 3.50 -4.34 1.67
N GLY A 487 4.15 -5.31 1.03
CA GLY A 487 5.61 -5.43 1.02
C GLY A 487 6.27 -6.11 2.22
N MET A 488 5.51 -6.78 3.09
CA MET A 488 6.04 -7.37 4.33
C MET A 488 7.02 -8.53 4.07
N ARG A 489 6.65 -9.47 3.18
CA ARG A 489 7.51 -10.60 2.79
C ARG A 489 8.80 -10.14 2.12
N GLU A 490 8.71 -9.14 1.23
CA GLU A 490 9.86 -8.58 0.52
C GLU A 490 10.85 -7.88 1.47
N LYS A 491 10.34 -7.30 2.57
CA LYS A 491 11.16 -6.70 3.63
C LYS A 491 11.65 -7.70 4.67
N ARG A 492 11.27 -8.99 4.57
CA ARG A 492 11.47 -10.02 5.60
C ARG A 492 10.99 -9.56 6.98
N GLN A 493 9.86 -8.87 6.97
CA GLN A 493 9.26 -8.31 8.16
C GLN A 493 7.94 -9.02 8.42
N ASP A 494 7.70 -9.39 9.68
CA ASP A 494 6.41 -9.94 10.07
C ASP A 494 5.30 -8.90 9.84
N PRO A 495 4.11 -9.32 9.38
CA PRO A 495 2.99 -8.40 9.21
C PRO A 495 2.65 -7.69 10.52
N PHE A 496 2.40 -6.38 10.45
CA PHE A 496 1.88 -5.63 11.59
C PHE A 496 0.48 -6.12 11.94
N SER A 497 0.07 -5.94 13.19
CA SER A 497 -1.33 -6.15 13.55
C SER A 497 -2.16 -5.01 12.96
N ILE A 498 -2.99 -5.30 11.96
CA ILE A 498 -3.80 -4.29 11.25
C ILE A 498 -5.29 -4.54 11.45
N GLY A 499 -6.09 -3.49 11.31
CA GLY A 499 -7.54 -3.57 11.36
C GLY A 499 -8.19 -2.24 10.99
N TYR A 500 -9.51 -2.20 11.00
CA TYR A 500 -10.27 -1.01 10.66
C TYR A 500 -11.51 -0.84 11.55
N CYS A 501 -11.99 0.39 11.64
CA CYS A 501 -13.22 0.74 12.33
C CYS A 501 -14.15 1.50 11.38
N ILE A 502 -15.46 1.25 11.48
CA ILE A 502 -16.50 1.85 10.65
C ILE A 502 -17.39 2.72 11.53
N TYR A 503 -17.49 4.01 11.20
CA TYR A 503 -18.35 4.96 11.91
C TYR A 503 -19.42 5.54 10.99
N PRO A 504 -20.63 5.84 11.49
CA PRO A 504 -21.61 6.59 10.71
C PRO A 504 -21.08 8.00 10.43
N PHE A 505 -21.19 8.46 9.19
CA PHE A 505 -20.78 9.80 8.81
C PHE A 505 -21.78 10.84 9.35
N PRO A 506 -21.33 11.93 10.00
CA PRO A 506 -22.22 12.89 10.63
C PRO A 506 -23.07 13.66 9.60
N LYS A 507 -24.39 13.71 9.85
CA LYS A 507 -25.35 14.44 9.00
C LYS A 507 -25.04 15.94 9.02
N GLY A 508 -24.72 16.50 7.86
CA GLY A 508 -24.41 17.93 7.69
C GLY A 508 -22.92 18.30 7.76
N ALA A 509 -22.02 17.34 7.99
CA ALA A 509 -20.59 17.58 7.81
C ALA A 509 -20.26 17.77 6.32
N PRO A 510 -19.26 18.62 5.97
CA PRO A 510 -18.80 18.74 4.60
C PRO A 510 -18.35 17.38 4.07
N VAL A 511 -18.72 17.08 2.83
CA VAL A 511 -18.55 15.76 2.19
C VAL A 511 -17.10 15.24 2.24
N ASN A 512 -16.11 16.13 2.21
CA ASN A 512 -14.69 15.76 2.16
C ASN A 512 -13.92 16.09 3.43
N ALA A 513 -14.52 16.72 4.44
CA ALA A 513 -13.78 17.18 5.62
C ALA A 513 -13.29 16.02 6.49
N LEU A 514 -12.07 16.14 7.02
CA LEU A 514 -11.54 15.19 7.99
C LEU A 514 -12.34 15.27 9.30
N LEU A 515 -12.60 14.10 9.88
CA LEU A 515 -13.29 14.00 11.16
C LEU A 515 -12.29 14.17 12.31
N THR A 516 -12.67 14.96 13.30
CA THR A 516 -11.76 15.36 14.38
C THR A 516 -11.66 14.31 15.48
N LYS A 517 -10.68 14.49 16.35
CA LYS A 517 -10.50 13.74 17.60
C LYS A 517 -11.77 13.68 18.46
N GLU A 518 -12.49 14.79 18.56
CA GLU A 518 -13.71 14.92 19.36
C GLU A 518 -14.85 14.07 18.79
N PHE A 519 -14.94 13.94 17.46
CA PHE A 519 -15.92 13.08 16.81
C PHE A 519 -15.73 11.62 17.24
N PHE A 520 -14.53 11.06 17.07
CA PHE A 520 -14.27 9.65 17.42
C PHE A 520 -14.39 9.36 18.92
N ARG A 521 -14.24 10.39 19.76
CA ARG A 521 -14.45 10.26 21.21
C ARG A 521 -15.92 10.18 21.61
N ARG A 522 -16.83 10.78 20.83
CA ARG A 522 -18.26 10.92 21.15
C ARG A 522 -19.16 9.99 20.34
N THR A 523 -18.74 9.60 19.14
CA THR A 523 -19.55 8.81 18.22
C THR A 523 -19.40 7.32 18.48
N GLN A 524 -20.52 6.59 18.50
CA GLN A 524 -20.51 5.13 18.55
C GLN A 524 -20.14 4.54 17.18
N MET A 525 -19.27 3.55 17.21
CA MET A 525 -18.85 2.80 16.03
C MET A 525 -19.98 1.90 15.52
N ALA A 526 -20.15 1.82 14.20
CA ALA A 526 -21.12 0.94 13.55
C ALA A 526 -20.61 -0.51 13.45
N ALA A 527 -19.34 -0.68 13.08
CA ALA A 527 -18.71 -2.00 12.96
C ALA A 527 -17.16 -1.89 13.06
N ARG A 528 -16.48 -3.02 13.20
CA ARG A 528 -15.01 -3.11 13.16
C ARG A 528 -14.56 -4.46 12.64
N SER A 529 -13.33 -4.52 12.15
CA SER A 529 -12.62 -5.79 12.02
C SER A 529 -12.02 -6.23 13.36
N ILE A 530 -11.57 -7.49 13.40
CA ILE A 530 -10.52 -7.90 14.34
C ILE A 530 -9.20 -7.23 13.95
N TYR A 531 -8.28 -7.09 14.91
CA TYR A 531 -6.89 -6.74 14.61
C TYR A 531 -6.08 -8.03 14.58
N ALA A 532 -5.42 -8.29 13.46
CA ALA A 532 -4.64 -9.50 13.26
C ALA A 532 -3.31 -9.18 12.56
N ASN A 533 -2.27 -9.93 12.90
CA ASN A 533 -0.94 -9.88 12.30
C ASN A 533 -0.90 -10.71 11.00
N THR A 534 -1.82 -10.42 10.08
CA THR A 534 -1.95 -11.07 8.78
C THR A 534 -1.67 -10.08 7.65
N ARG A 535 -1.38 -10.60 6.45
CA ARG A 535 -1.19 -9.76 5.26
C ARG A 535 -2.43 -8.94 4.91
N GLU A 536 -3.60 -9.55 5.01
CA GLU A 536 -4.89 -8.89 4.84
C GLU A 536 -5.83 -9.28 5.98
N VAL A 537 -6.64 -8.31 6.43
CA VAL A 537 -7.80 -8.54 7.29
C VAL A 537 -9.06 -8.23 6.49
N CYS A 538 -9.93 -9.22 6.37
CA CYS A 538 -11.21 -9.12 5.67
C CYS A 538 -12.37 -9.26 6.66
N GLY A 539 -13.45 -8.51 6.44
CA GLY A 539 -14.66 -8.61 7.25
C GLY A 539 -15.91 -8.24 6.48
N ARG A 540 -16.96 -9.04 6.67
CA ARG A 540 -18.30 -8.83 6.12
C ARG A 540 -19.17 -8.09 7.14
N HIS A 541 -19.80 -7.00 6.69
CA HIS A 541 -20.61 -6.14 7.54
C HIS A 541 -21.97 -5.89 6.91
N LYS A 542 -23.02 -6.01 7.73
CA LYS A 542 -24.39 -5.60 7.40
C LYS A 542 -24.68 -4.26 8.03
N LEU A 543 -24.97 -3.25 7.22
CA LEU A 543 -25.13 -1.87 7.67
C LEU A 543 -26.45 -1.30 7.14
N MET A 544 -27.07 -0.41 7.91
CA MET A 544 -28.22 0.35 7.41
C MET A 544 -27.80 1.22 6.22
N PRO A 545 -28.68 1.47 5.23
CA PRO A 545 -28.39 2.43 4.18
C PRO A 545 -28.01 3.80 4.75
N GLY A 546 -26.91 4.37 4.26
CA GLY A 546 -26.34 5.61 4.77
C GLY A 546 -24.85 5.77 4.46
N ASP A 547 -24.31 6.91 4.89
CA ASP A 547 -22.90 7.24 4.74
C ASP A 547 -22.10 6.83 5.98
N TYR A 548 -20.91 6.27 5.73
CA TYR A 548 -19.99 5.80 6.74
C TYR A 548 -18.56 6.25 6.41
N VAL A 549 -17.69 6.17 7.41
CA VAL A 549 -16.25 6.35 7.29
C VAL A 549 -15.53 5.10 7.80
N ILE A 550 -14.60 4.59 7.02
CA ILE A 550 -13.70 3.49 7.38
C ILE A 550 -12.35 4.12 7.75
N VAL A 551 -11.86 3.80 8.94
CA VAL A 551 -10.56 4.24 9.44
C VAL A 551 -9.65 3.02 9.55
N PRO A 552 -8.80 2.73 8.54
CA PRO A 552 -7.80 1.67 8.60
C PRO A 552 -6.60 2.12 9.45
N SER A 553 -6.14 1.25 10.33
CA SER A 553 -4.96 1.52 11.16
C SER A 553 -4.17 0.27 11.51
N THR A 554 -2.90 0.46 11.81
CA THR A 554 -2.11 -0.49 12.58
C THR A 554 -2.57 -0.50 14.05
N PHE A 555 -2.24 -1.55 14.79
CA PHE A 555 -2.61 -1.64 16.19
C PHE A 555 -1.83 -0.64 17.02
N GLN A 556 -0.51 -0.61 16.85
CA GLN A 556 0.37 0.36 17.50
C GLN A 556 0.52 1.62 16.65
N PRO A 557 0.64 2.80 17.27
CA PRO A 557 0.96 4.02 16.55
C PRO A 557 2.39 3.97 16.02
N ASN A 558 2.72 4.82 15.04
CA ASN A 558 4.06 4.96 14.46
C ASN A 558 4.61 3.72 13.69
N GLU A 559 3.78 2.71 13.45
CA GLU A 559 4.09 1.60 12.54
C GLU A 559 3.91 2.05 11.08
N GLU A 560 4.96 1.89 10.27
CA GLU A 560 4.98 2.38 8.89
C GLU A 560 4.70 1.27 7.89
N ALA A 561 3.58 1.38 7.18
CA ALA A 561 3.30 0.51 6.06
C ALA A 561 2.41 1.19 5.02
N LYS A 562 2.56 0.78 3.77
CA LYS A 562 1.57 1.07 2.73
C LYS A 562 0.46 0.03 2.82
N PHE A 563 -0.76 0.43 2.52
CA PHE A 563 -1.90 -0.47 2.51
C PHE A 563 -2.75 -0.31 1.25
N LEU A 564 -3.58 -1.31 1.00
CA LEU A 564 -4.65 -1.30 0.02
C LEU A 564 -5.95 -1.63 0.75
N LEU A 565 -6.90 -0.72 0.73
CA LEU A 565 -8.26 -0.94 1.21
C LEU A 565 -9.13 -1.28 0.00
N ARG A 566 -9.83 -2.41 0.07
CA ARG A 566 -10.75 -2.89 -0.97
C ARG A 566 -12.12 -3.04 -0.34
N ILE A 567 -13.15 -2.56 -1.02
CA ILE A 567 -14.52 -2.62 -0.52
C ILE A 567 -15.40 -3.20 -1.62
N PHE A 568 -16.03 -4.33 -1.33
CA PHE A 568 -16.97 -5.02 -2.21
C PHE A 568 -18.39 -4.72 -1.74
N SER A 569 -19.25 -4.31 -2.67
CA SER A 569 -20.66 -3.99 -2.44
C SER A 569 -21.52 -4.57 -3.57
N GLU A 570 -22.82 -4.77 -3.33
CA GLU A 570 -23.73 -5.26 -4.40
C GLU A 570 -24.09 -4.16 -5.43
N ARG A 571 -23.94 -2.89 -5.06
CA ARG A 571 -24.18 -1.73 -5.93
C ARG A 571 -22.94 -0.87 -6.07
N PRO A 572 -22.73 -0.22 -7.23
CA PRO A 572 -21.56 0.60 -7.45
C PRO A 572 -21.67 1.86 -6.62
N TYR A 573 -20.58 2.26 -5.98
CA TYR A 573 -20.47 3.53 -5.31
C TYR A 573 -19.01 4.00 -5.39
N THR A 574 -18.79 5.31 -5.31
CA THR A 574 -17.45 5.88 -5.29
C THR A 574 -17.07 6.16 -3.84
N ALA A 575 -16.16 5.36 -3.27
CA ALA A 575 -15.48 5.78 -2.05
C ALA A 575 -14.44 6.86 -2.38
N SER A 576 -14.18 7.74 -1.40
CA SER A 576 -13.15 8.77 -1.49
C SER A 576 -12.45 8.90 -0.15
N GLU A 577 -11.14 9.12 -0.18
CA GLU A 577 -10.42 9.55 1.02
C GLU A 577 -10.90 10.96 1.41
N LEU A 578 -11.19 11.15 2.69
CA LEU A 578 -11.49 12.46 3.25
C LEU A 578 -10.18 13.24 3.33
N ASP A 579 -10.24 14.49 2.89
CA ASP A 579 -9.11 15.39 2.89
C ASP A 579 -9.59 16.82 3.03
N ASP A 580 -8.89 17.58 3.85
CA ASP A 580 -9.27 18.96 4.11
C ASP A 580 -8.98 19.82 2.88
N GLN A 581 -9.95 20.68 2.53
CA GLN A 581 -9.72 21.68 1.49
C GLN A 581 -8.65 22.65 1.95
N ILE A 582 -7.70 22.92 1.05
CA ILE A 582 -6.62 23.86 1.29
C ILE A 582 -7.23 25.25 1.43
N THR A 583 -7.15 25.82 2.62
CA THR A 583 -7.60 27.19 2.90
C THR A 583 -6.53 27.91 3.71
N CYS A 584 -6.32 29.17 3.36
CA CYS A 584 -5.51 30.08 4.17
C CYS A 584 -6.40 31.30 4.43
N GLY A 585 -7.08 31.28 5.58
CA GLY A 585 -7.90 32.37 6.11
C GLY A 585 -7.08 33.57 6.57
N VAL A 586 -5.75 33.44 6.54
CA VAL A 586 -4.83 34.57 6.66
C VAL A 586 -4.84 35.31 5.31
N ASP A 587 -5.70 36.30 5.18
CA ASP A 587 -5.34 37.40 4.30
C ASP A 587 -4.12 38.07 4.94
N PRO A 588 -3.02 38.29 4.19
CA PRO A 588 -1.74 38.71 4.76
C PRO A 588 -1.79 39.98 5.61
N ILE A 589 -2.92 40.71 5.66
CA ILE A 589 -3.11 41.93 6.43
C ILE A 589 -4.60 42.08 6.84
N ALA A 590 -5.23 41.07 7.43
CA ALA A 590 -6.47 41.31 8.17
C ALA A 590 -6.09 41.82 9.58
N PRO A 591 -6.64 42.95 10.07
CA PRO A 591 -6.27 43.47 11.37
C PRO A 591 -6.59 42.42 12.43
N LEU A 592 -5.55 41.94 13.10
CA LEU A 592 -5.66 41.12 14.30
C LEU A 592 -6.71 41.74 15.25
N PRO A 593 -7.49 40.92 15.99
CA PRO A 593 -8.23 41.46 17.14
C PRO A 593 -7.24 42.27 17.96
N SER A 594 -7.51 43.56 18.12
CA SER A 594 -6.53 44.52 18.62
C SER A 594 -6.01 44.07 19.98
N MET A 595 -4.84 43.43 19.99
CA MET A 595 -4.07 43.26 21.20
C MET A 595 -3.89 44.67 21.76
N PRO A 596 -4.13 44.91 23.07
CA PRO A 596 -4.02 46.23 23.64
C PRO A 596 -2.69 46.83 23.21
N LYS A 597 -2.74 47.95 22.47
CA LYS A 597 -1.56 48.69 22.03
C LYS A 597 -0.94 49.27 23.28
N ASP A 598 -0.07 48.50 23.91
CA ASP A 598 0.72 48.92 25.04
C ASP A 598 1.76 49.92 24.51
N GLU A 599 1.41 51.21 24.52
CA GLU A 599 2.26 52.30 23.99
C GLU A 599 3.65 52.28 24.64
N GLU A 600 3.76 51.85 25.90
CA GLU A 600 5.04 51.72 26.60
C GLU A 600 5.89 50.58 26.00
N MET A 601 5.26 49.47 25.61
CA MET A 601 5.94 48.36 24.95
C MET A 601 6.35 48.72 23.52
N ILE A 602 5.51 49.46 22.79
CA ILE A 602 5.83 49.96 21.44
C ILE A 602 7.02 50.92 21.49
N ALA A 603 7.07 51.81 22.48
CA ALA A 603 8.20 52.72 22.68
C ALA A 603 9.51 51.96 22.97
N LYS A 604 9.45 50.90 23.79
CA LYS A 604 10.61 50.02 24.06
C LYS A 604 11.06 49.23 22.82
N LEU A 605 10.11 48.74 22.02
CA LEU A 605 10.38 48.07 20.74
C LEU A 605 11.03 49.02 19.74
N ARG A 606 10.54 50.26 19.63
CA ARG A 606 11.12 51.30 18.77
C ARG A 606 12.54 51.66 19.21
N SER A 607 12.75 51.88 20.50
CA SER A 607 14.10 52.15 21.01
C SER A 607 15.08 50.99 20.76
N ALA A 608 14.64 49.74 20.89
CA ALA A 608 15.47 48.56 20.59
C ALA A 608 15.75 48.40 19.09
N PHE A 609 14.78 48.70 18.24
CA PHE A 609 14.93 48.72 16.78
C PHE A 609 15.91 49.82 16.34
N ASP A 610 15.70 51.06 16.78
CA ASP A 610 16.52 52.22 16.41
C ASP A 610 17.99 52.03 16.84
N ALA A 611 18.22 51.38 17.99
CA ALA A 611 19.56 51.07 18.49
C ALA A 611 20.35 50.10 17.58
N ILE A 612 19.66 49.36 16.70
CA ILE A 612 20.26 48.32 15.86
C ILE A 612 20.21 48.71 14.38
N ALA A 613 19.12 49.35 13.94
CA ALA A 613 18.99 49.94 12.61
C ALA A 613 20.00 51.09 12.36
N GLY A 614 20.44 51.77 13.43
CA GLY A 614 21.46 52.82 13.36
C GLY A 614 21.07 53.96 12.42
N GLU A 615 22.03 54.48 11.65
CA GLU A 615 21.79 55.56 10.67
C GLU A 615 21.04 55.09 9.41
N SER A 616 20.94 53.78 9.18
CA SER A 616 20.32 53.23 7.96
C SER A 616 18.78 53.28 8.01
N GLY A 617 18.20 53.24 9.22
CA GLY A 617 16.75 53.25 9.42
C GLY A 617 16.07 51.90 9.25
N ASP A 618 16.78 50.89 8.72
CA ASP A 618 16.27 49.55 8.44
C ASP A 618 17.15 48.46 9.06
N ILE A 619 16.62 47.24 9.20
CA ILE A 619 17.37 46.09 9.73
C ILE A 619 17.53 44.97 8.70
N GLU A 620 18.72 44.35 8.68
CA GLU A 620 18.98 43.17 7.85
C GLU A 620 18.56 41.87 8.58
N ALA A 621 18.52 40.75 7.85
CA ALA A 621 18.16 39.44 8.42
C ALA A 621 19.08 38.99 9.58
N GLU A 622 20.36 39.35 9.57
CA GLU A 622 21.27 39.03 10.68
C GLU A 622 20.91 39.82 11.95
N ASP A 623 20.56 41.09 11.79
CA ASP A 623 20.14 41.96 12.89
C ASP A 623 18.80 41.51 13.46
N LEU A 624 17.84 41.19 12.59
CA LEU A 624 16.55 40.63 12.98
C LEU A 624 16.73 39.35 13.82
N ARG A 625 17.59 38.42 13.37
CA ARG A 625 17.88 37.18 14.12
C ARG A 625 18.42 37.49 15.52
N ASN A 626 19.39 38.40 15.62
CA ASN A 626 20.05 38.73 16.89
C ASN A 626 19.05 39.38 17.87
N ILE A 627 18.19 40.28 17.38
CA ILE A 627 17.10 40.89 18.17
C ILE A 627 16.15 39.82 18.68
N LEU A 628 15.61 39.01 17.77
CA LEU A 628 14.59 38.02 18.11
C LEU A 628 15.14 36.96 19.07
N ASN A 629 16.39 36.50 18.89
CA ASN A 629 16.99 35.53 19.80
C ASN A 629 17.10 36.06 21.21
N ARG A 630 17.49 37.32 21.39
CA ARG A 630 17.55 37.96 22.71
C ARG A 630 16.17 38.15 23.33
N VAL A 631 15.17 38.45 22.51
CA VAL A 631 13.82 38.75 22.99
C VAL A 631 13.03 37.47 23.34
N PHE A 632 13.23 36.40 22.58
CA PHE A 632 12.57 35.10 22.78
C PHE A 632 13.36 34.16 23.71
N GLU A 633 14.58 34.55 24.09
CA GLU A 633 15.38 33.87 25.11
C GLU A 633 14.55 33.63 26.38
N ASN A 634 14.55 32.39 26.88
CA ASN A 634 13.78 31.94 28.06
C ASN A 634 12.25 32.07 27.96
N LYS A 635 11.69 32.50 26.83
CA LYS A 635 10.24 32.63 26.65
C LYS A 635 9.60 31.46 25.93
N VAL A 636 10.34 30.71 25.12
CA VAL A 636 9.80 29.60 24.33
C VAL A 636 9.83 28.29 25.12
N GLY A 637 10.99 27.92 25.66
CA GLY A 637 11.22 26.69 26.42
C GLY A 637 12.69 26.28 26.34
N GLU A 638 13.07 25.24 27.09
CA GLU A 638 14.47 24.79 27.20
C GLU A 638 15.06 24.27 25.88
N SER A 639 14.23 23.81 24.94
CA SER A 639 14.70 23.29 23.65
C SER A 639 14.87 24.37 22.57
N PHE A 640 14.63 25.65 22.89
CA PHE A 640 14.80 26.72 21.92
C PHE A 640 16.26 27.20 21.90
N GLU A 641 16.95 26.91 20.80
CA GLU A 641 18.35 27.32 20.58
C GLU A 641 18.48 28.71 19.92
N GLY A 642 17.36 29.38 19.65
CA GLY A 642 17.30 30.60 18.86
C GLY A 642 16.76 30.35 17.45
N PHE A 643 16.35 31.43 16.78
CA PHE A 643 16.03 31.48 15.37
C PHE A 643 17.29 31.33 14.51
N SER A 644 17.17 30.54 13.44
CA SER A 644 18.20 30.43 12.42
C SER A 644 18.24 31.65 11.51
N LEU A 645 19.35 31.81 10.77
CA LEU A 645 19.46 32.86 9.76
C LEU A 645 18.49 32.63 8.59
N GLU A 646 18.15 31.37 8.28
CA GLU A 646 17.18 31.02 7.26
C GLU A 646 15.77 31.46 7.63
N THR A 647 15.39 31.26 8.90
CA THR A 647 14.12 31.75 9.44
C THR A 647 14.05 33.27 9.39
N ALA A 648 15.11 33.96 9.83
CA ALA A 648 15.15 35.42 9.77
C ALA A 648 15.05 35.95 8.33
N ARG A 649 15.78 35.35 7.37
CA ARG A 649 15.66 35.71 5.94
C ARG A 649 14.26 35.48 5.39
N SER A 650 13.60 34.39 5.79
CA SER A 650 12.24 34.09 5.36
C SER A 650 11.24 35.09 5.96
N MET A 651 11.43 35.51 7.22
CA MET A 651 10.61 36.55 7.85
C MET A 651 10.75 37.90 7.14
N VAL A 652 11.98 38.29 6.77
CA VAL A 652 12.22 39.49 5.96
C VAL A 652 11.46 39.35 4.64
N ALA A 653 11.65 38.25 3.90
CA ALA A 653 10.98 38.04 2.61
C ALA A 653 9.44 38.04 2.68
N LEU A 654 8.85 37.69 3.82
CA LEU A 654 7.40 37.76 4.03
C LEU A 654 6.89 39.19 4.21
N MET A 655 7.69 40.05 4.85
CA MET A 655 7.31 41.41 5.28
C MET A 655 7.83 42.50 4.35
N ASP A 656 8.89 42.22 3.59
CA ASP A 656 9.57 43.08 2.62
C ASP A 656 8.68 43.28 1.38
N VAL A 657 7.66 44.13 1.52
CA VAL A 657 6.71 44.45 0.45
C VAL A 657 7.38 45.28 -0.65
N ASP A 658 8.39 46.08 -0.28
CA ASP A 658 9.08 47.00 -1.19
C ASP A 658 10.31 46.38 -1.88
N THR A 659 10.65 45.13 -1.56
CA THR A 659 11.80 44.37 -2.08
C THR A 659 13.15 45.03 -1.79
N SER A 660 13.23 45.77 -0.69
CA SER A 660 14.46 46.41 -0.20
C SER A 660 15.49 45.40 0.29
N GLY A 661 15.07 44.19 0.68
CA GLY A 661 15.90 43.19 1.34
C GLY A 661 16.14 43.47 2.83
N THR A 662 15.45 44.47 3.38
CA THR A 662 15.56 44.95 4.76
C THR A 662 14.17 45.18 5.34
N LEU A 663 14.06 45.47 6.65
CA LEU A 663 12.77 45.79 7.28
C LEU A 663 12.78 47.18 7.93
N GLY A 664 11.79 47.99 7.60
CA GLY A 664 11.48 49.21 8.32
C GLY A 664 10.72 48.94 9.63
N PHE A 665 10.56 49.96 10.48
CA PHE A 665 9.94 49.77 11.80
C PHE A 665 8.47 49.30 11.72
N GLU A 666 7.69 49.76 10.74
CA GLU A 666 6.27 49.38 10.62
C GLU A 666 6.11 47.90 10.22
N GLU A 667 6.96 47.42 9.31
CA GLU A 667 7.03 46.01 8.90
C GLU A 667 7.50 45.13 10.07
N PHE A 668 8.56 45.57 10.77
CA PHE A 668 9.04 44.90 11.98
C PHE A 668 7.97 44.84 13.08
N GLN A 669 7.22 45.93 13.29
CA GLN A 669 6.14 45.97 14.27
C GLN A 669 5.03 44.97 13.93
N THR A 670 4.67 44.85 12.66
CA THR A 670 3.67 43.89 12.17
C THR A 670 4.14 42.45 12.40
N LEU A 671 5.37 42.14 11.96
CA LEU A 671 6.01 40.84 12.21
C LEU A 671 6.05 40.48 13.69
N TRP A 672 6.37 41.45 14.55
CA TRP A 672 6.43 41.25 15.99
C TRP A 672 5.08 40.82 16.59
N TYR A 673 3.96 41.40 16.12
CA TYR A 673 2.64 40.98 16.59
C TYR A 673 2.28 39.57 16.12
N GLU A 674 2.59 39.22 14.87
CA GLU A 674 2.39 37.87 14.34
C GLU A 674 3.19 36.83 15.14
N LEU A 675 4.48 37.09 15.39
CA LEU A 675 5.33 36.17 16.18
C LEU A 675 4.80 35.98 17.61
N ARG A 676 4.20 37.00 18.23
CA ARG A 676 3.59 36.87 19.56
C ARG A 676 2.32 36.04 19.52
N LEU A 677 1.49 36.20 18.49
CA LEU A 677 0.30 35.37 18.30
C LEU A 677 0.72 33.91 18.09
N TRP A 678 1.63 33.66 17.17
CA TRP A 678 2.13 32.31 16.89
C TRP A 678 2.82 31.67 18.09
N LEU A 679 3.55 32.44 18.92
CA LEU A 679 4.07 31.95 20.19
C LEU A 679 2.96 31.56 21.17
N THR A 680 1.88 32.34 21.23
CA THR A 680 0.73 32.04 22.12
C THR A 680 0.08 30.73 21.71
N ILE A 681 -0.22 30.56 20.41
CA ILE A 681 -0.80 29.33 19.86
C ILE A 681 0.14 28.14 20.08
N PHE A 682 1.44 28.31 19.82
CA PHE A 682 2.44 27.26 20.03
C PHE A 682 2.48 26.80 21.50
N LYS A 683 2.41 27.74 22.45
CA LYS A 683 2.40 27.43 23.88
C LYS A 683 1.14 26.75 24.38
N GLU A 684 0.00 27.04 23.76
CA GLU A 684 -1.25 26.34 24.09
C GLU A 684 -1.16 24.85 23.71
N ALA A 685 -0.44 24.53 22.63
CA ALA A 685 -0.19 23.15 22.21
C ALA A 685 0.99 22.49 22.95
N ASP A 686 2.04 23.22 23.32
CA ASP A 686 3.18 22.72 24.09
C ASP A 686 2.85 22.69 25.60
N SER A 687 2.06 21.70 26.02
CA SER A 687 1.65 21.53 27.43
C SER A 687 2.83 21.35 28.39
N ALA A 688 3.99 20.90 27.88
CA ALA A 688 5.21 20.71 28.67
C ALA A 688 6.06 21.98 28.77
N ASN A 689 5.74 23.02 27.98
CA ASN A 689 6.49 24.26 27.84
C ASN A 689 8.00 23.99 27.56
N ALA A 690 8.27 22.93 26.80
CA ALA A 690 9.61 22.45 26.49
C ALA A 690 10.22 23.13 25.25
N GLY A 691 9.44 23.92 24.52
CA GLY A 691 9.78 24.48 23.21
C GLY A 691 9.57 23.47 22.07
N ARG A 692 8.62 22.54 22.21
CA ARG A 692 8.44 21.38 21.32
C ARG A 692 6.98 21.15 20.98
N LEU A 693 6.65 21.14 19.69
CA LEU A 693 5.33 20.79 19.18
C LEU A 693 5.33 19.36 18.64
N ARG A 694 4.41 18.51 19.09
CA ARG A 694 4.24 17.18 18.50
C ARG A 694 3.55 17.30 17.16
N THR A 695 4.00 16.54 16.17
CA THR A 695 3.41 16.56 14.81
C THR A 695 1.92 16.22 14.79
N TYR A 696 1.45 15.36 15.70
CA TYR A 696 0.02 15.02 15.81
C TYR A 696 -0.86 16.19 16.25
N ASP A 697 -0.30 17.20 16.90
CA ASP A 697 -1.03 18.41 17.32
C ASP A 697 -0.96 19.52 16.24
N LEU A 698 -0.11 19.36 15.22
CA LEU A 698 0.16 20.39 14.20
C LEU A 698 -1.08 20.77 13.38
N ARG A 699 -1.97 19.82 13.04
CA ARG A 699 -3.19 20.15 12.28
C ARG A 699 -4.09 21.11 13.03
N THR A 700 -4.29 20.84 14.33
CA THR A 700 -5.07 21.71 15.21
C THR A 700 -4.42 23.09 15.30
N VAL A 701 -3.10 23.13 15.53
CA VAL A 701 -2.34 24.39 15.59
C VAL A 701 -2.44 25.21 14.29
N LEU A 702 -2.33 24.56 13.13
CA LEU A 702 -2.51 25.24 11.84
C LEU A 702 -3.94 25.76 11.67
N SER A 703 -4.95 24.97 12.06
CA SER A 703 -6.35 25.42 12.03
C SER A 703 -6.58 26.63 12.93
N ASP A 704 -5.94 26.70 14.11
CA ASP A 704 -6.01 27.84 15.03
C ASP A 704 -5.34 29.10 14.44
N THR A 705 -4.35 28.93 13.54
CA THR A 705 -3.79 30.01 12.72
C THR A 705 -4.65 30.35 11.48
N GLY A 706 -5.77 29.66 11.27
CA GLY A 706 -6.63 29.85 10.08
C GLY A 706 -6.11 29.16 8.81
N ILE A 707 -5.20 28.20 8.95
CA ILE A 707 -4.61 27.43 7.85
C ILE A 707 -5.15 26.00 7.89
N SER A 708 -5.78 25.57 6.79
CA SER A 708 -6.17 24.18 6.57
C SER A 708 -5.41 23.61 5.38
N ILE A 709 -4.94 22.37 5.51
CA ILE A 709 -4.06 21.72 4.52
C ILE A 709 -4.45 20.27 4.27
N SER A 710 -4.19 19.83 3.04
CA SER A 710 -4.40 18.46 2.60
C SER A 710 -3.42 17.47 3.25
N ASN A 711 -3.75 16.18 3.21
CA ASN A 711 -2.92 15.06 3.68
C ASN A 711 -1.53 15.06 3.02
N ASP A 712 -1.47 15.32 1.71
CA ASP A 712 -0.21 15.37 0.96
C ASP A 712 0.71 16.51 1.43
N ILE A 713 0.14 17.70 1.66
CA ILE A 713 0.89 18.86 2.16
C ILE A 713 1.33 18.61 3.61
N PHE A 714 0.44 18.08 4.44
CA PHE A 714 0.76 17.73 5.83
C PHE A 714 1.92 16.75 5.91
N LYS A 715 1.89 15.70 5.09
CA LYS A 715 3.00 14.75 4.96
C LYS A 715 4.31 15.46 4.57
N ALA A 716 4.28 16.32 3.56
CA ALA A 716 5.46 17.04 3.11
C ALA A 716 6.04 17.95 4.21
N ILE A 717 5.17 18.56 5.02
CA ILE A 717 5.55 19.37 6.18
C ILE A 717 6.23 18.51 7.25
N VAL A 718 5.62 17.40 7.65
CA VAL A 718 6.20 16.49 8.65
C VAL A 718 7.57 15.98 8.19
N CYS A 719 7.72 15.58 6.93
CA CYS A 719 9.00 15.11 6.40
C CYS A 719 10.09 16.19 6.35
N ARG A 720 9.73 17.48 6.29
CA ARG A 720 10.67 18.59 6.11
C ARG A 720 11.04 19.28 7.42
N TYR A 721 10.07 19.49 8.30
CA TYR A 721 10.20 20.34 9.49
C TYR A 721 10.16 19.56 10.81
N ALA A 722 9.78 18.27 10.80
CA ALA A 722 9.74 17.49 12.03
C ALA A 722 10.98 16.60 12.17
N HIS A 723 11.54 16.57 13.38
CA HIS A 723 12.58 15.64 13.80
C HIS A 723 12.05 14.74 14.91
N ASN A 724 12.03 13.42 14.68
CA ASN A 724 11.50 12.42 15.62
C ASN A 724 10.06 12.73 16.12
N GLY A 725 9.22 13.27 15.23
CA GLY A 725 7.82 13.58 15.54
C GLY A 725 7.62 14.86 16.35
N VAL A 726 8.65 15.69 16.43
CA VAL A 726 8.65 16.98 17.10
C VAL A 726 9.09 18.07 16.14
N ILE A 727 8.43 19.22 16.20
CA ILE A 727 8.79 20.46 15.51
C ILE A 727 9.21 21.45 16.60
N VAL A 728 10.43 21.98 16.51
CA VAL A 728 10.90 23.05 17.40
C VAL A 728 10.36 24.39 16.96
N PHE A 729 10.37 25.38 17.85
CA PHE A 729 9.74 26.68 17.57
C PHE A 729 10.33 27.41 16.35
N ASP A 730 11.64 27.32 16.12
CA ASP A 730 12.27 27.92 14.92
C ASP A 730 11.68 27.33 13.63
N ASP A 731 11.65 26.00 13.52
CA ASP A 731 11.08 25.28 12.37
C ASP A 731 9.58 25.54 12.20
N PHE A 732 8.84 25.68 13.30
CA PHE A 732 7.43 26.04 13.27
C PHE A 732 7.19 27.42 12.65
N ILE A 733 8.00 28.41 13.03
CA ILE A 733 7.88 29.76 12.49
C ILE A 733 8.34 29.79 11.03
N LEU A 734 9.44 29.12 10.69
CA LEU A 734 9.88 28.97 9.30
C LEU A 734 8.80 28.33 8.42
N LEU A 735 8.12 27.31 8.93
CA LEU A 735 6.99 26.66 8.27
C LEU A 735 5.85 27.66 8.00
N LEU A 736 5.37 28.38 9.02
CA LEU A 736 4.26 29.33 8.88
C LEU A 736 4.60 30.43 7.89
N VAL A 737 5.77 31.05 8.03
CA VAL A 737 6.25 32.13 7.16
C VAL A 737 6.28 31.67 5.70
N ARG A 738 6.80 30.47 5.42
CA ARG A 738 6.84 29.92 4.07
C ARG A 738 5.47 29.60 3.52
N LEU A 739 4.58 29.01 4.31
CA LEU A 739 3.21 28.73 3.89
C LEU A 739 2.48 30.03 3.53
N ILE A 740 2.51 31.03 4.42
CA ILE A 740 1.85 32.32 4.21
C ILE A 740 2.42 33.03 2.97
N THR A 741 3.75 33.00 2.77
CA THR A 741 4.39 33.58 1.59
C THR A 741 3.88 32.91 0.31
N VAL A 742 3.84 31.57 0.26
CA VAL A 742 3.34 30.82 -0.90
C VAL A 742 1.87 31.13 -1.18
N PHE A 743 1.02 31.19 -0.14
CA PHE A 743 -0.39 31.53 -0.29
C PHE A 743 -0.59 32.97 -0.78
N SER A 744 0.17 33.92 -0.24
CA SER A 744 0.10 35.33 -0.62
C SER A 744 0.47 35.51 -2.09
N LYS A 745 1.57 34.90 -2.53
CA LYS A 745 1.99 34.93 -3.94
C LYS A 745 1.02 34.21 -4.87
N PHE A 746 0.41 33.10 -4.42
CA PHE A 746 -0.65 32.47 -5.18
C PHE A 746 -1.86 33.38 -5.35
N LYS A 747 -2.32 34.04 -4.27
CA LYS A 747 -3.44 35.00 -4.30
C LYS A 747 -3.16 36.19 -5.22
N GLU A 748 -1.95 36.76 -5.16
CA GLU A 748 -1.52 37.87 -6.03
C GLU A 748 -1.58 37.53 -7.53
N ASN A 749 -1.35 36.26 -7.89
CA ASN A 749 -1.26 35.80 -9.28
C ASN A 749 -2.49 34.99 -9.74
N LEU A 750 -3.61 35.07 -9.01
CA LEU A 750 -4.87 34.41 -9.39
C LEU A 750 -5.40 34.98 -10.72
N ASP A 751 -5.78 34.10 -11.63
CA ASP A 751 -6.41 34.51 -12.88
C ASP A 751 -7.80 35.10 -12.59
N ASN A 752 -8.03 36.37 -13.00
CA ASN A 752 -9.31 37.10 -12.87
C ASN A 752 -10.53 36.44 -13.54
N ARG A 753 -10.39 35.22 -14.11
CA ARG A 753 -11.45 34.46 -14.78
C ARG A 753 -12.13 33.43 -13.86
N GLY A 754 -12.00 33.56 -12.54
CA GLY A 754 -12.73 32.76 -11.56
C GLY A 754 -12.24 31.31 -11.43
N GLY A 755 -10.98 31.03 -11.79
CA GLY A 755 -10.38 29.71 -11.60
C GLY A 755 -9.42 29.67 -10.40
N ASN A 756 -9.35 28.52 -9.71
CA ASN A 756 -8.32 28.23 -8.69
C ASN A 756 -6.94 27.95 -9.34
N ARG A 757 -6.49 28.81 -10.25
CA ARG A 757 -5.23 28.66 -10.99
C ARG A 757 -4.51 30.02 -10.99
N ALA A 758 -3.21 29.97 -10.73
CA ALA A 758 -2.32 31.11 -10.82
C ALA A 758 -1.37 30.94 -12.01
N THR A 759 -1.15 32.00 -12.78
CA THR A 759 -0.28 31.99 -13.95
C THR A 759 1.04 32.68 -13.62
N PHE A 760 2.15 31.97 -13.81
CA PHE A 760 3.49 32.51 -13.59
C PHE A 760 4.27 32.52 -14.91
N ASN A 761 4.95 33.63 -15.20
CA ASN A 761 5.96 33.69 -16.26
C ASN A 761 7.32 33.26 -15.73
N VAL A 762 8.17 32.67 -16.57
CA VAL A 762 9.51 32.17 -16.16
C VAL A 762 10.34 33.25 -15.45
N ASP A 763 10.27 34.49 -15.92
CA ASP A 763 10.99 35.62 -15.31
C ASP A 763 10.50 35.94 -13.88
N VAL A 764 9.24 35.62 -13.56
CA VAL A 764 8.62 35.79 -12.23
C VAL A 764 8.97 34.63 -11.29
N VAL A 765 9.19 33.43 -11.85
CA VAL A 765 9.56 32.22 -11.08
C VAL A 765 11.04 32.25 -10.68
N CYS A 766 11.92 32.76 -11.54
CA CYS A 766 13.38 32.77 -11.31
C CYS A 766 13.84 33.74 -10.21
N PHE A 767 13.06 34.75 -9.85
CA PHE A 767 13.39 35.69 -8.77
C PHE A 767 13.10 35.12 -7.37
N ASN A 768 12.28 34.07 -7.27
CA ASN A 768 11.65 33.63 -6.02
C ASN A 768 11.98 32.18 -5.62
N ALA A 769 12.97 31.55 -6.28
CA ALA A 769 13.39 30.17 -6.03
C ALA A 769 14.60 30.07 -5.08
#